data_AF-S7WRF0-F1
#
_entry.id   AF-S7WRF0-F1
#
_cell.length_a   1.000
_cell.length_b   1.000
_cell.length_c   1.000
_cell.angle_alpha   90.00
_cell.angle_beta   90.00
_cell.angle_gamma   90.00
#
_symmetry.space_group_name_H-M   'P 1'
#
loop_
_entity.id
_entity.type
_entity.pdbx_description
1 polymer ?
#
loop_
_entity_poly.entity_id
_entity_poly.type
_entity_poly.pdbx_seq_one_letter_code
_entity_poly.pdbx_strand_id
1 'polypeptide(L)'
;MVTGVLGKSLGQTVKEFPFQARLLDEKYDLPNTMMKGVGAFLDQALQESKATRNDFWQRDFTSPAAFNQSIASQRQELQEILGLVDERSAPFMSYQESGSLEPYTYENEKYTISAVKWRVFDGVFGDFYAEGLLISPKAEIKASVVYVPDAGTAPEVVAGMTGRDEPGFSRAAQMARNGVEVLVPVLLNRKDTFSGSNIQGKFTNQTHREYIYRQGFILGRHVIGYELQKVLAAVDWFKAKNEQTGKPLKIGVAGHGEGGMLSLYVAALDPGISASLVSGYFDQREDIWNEPIYRNVFGLLKKFGDAELAVMSWPQKLNIDYSFYPEASGPPAPSAGRNGAAPGVLQTPELSSVKAEWQRAEAMLPKGKSNLRFYEGSNSANSMQTDKALVTFLEDLGVDAELKGMDTSLLNTGLPSHWLNAEDRQERAVRAMENHMQQLIPASETIRDNTFWQTLDTNSGDLKAIKSAHRARLWEELGKLPDPNVPNNTEARFYSETEGWTAYEVKLDVWEGVFAWGILLVPKGIDPSVPLPAVVTQHGLEGLPKDVLTKDKSERAYKAYKGFASDLADRGYVVFAPHNLYWGQDNFRVLQRKANPLGLSLYSIITGQHQRIVDWLGQQDFVDAEKIGFYGLSYGGKTAMRVPALVEGYALSICSGDFNEWVRKVASTDYEAFNSYPFTGEYEIPEWNLANTFNYAEMAALIAPRPFMVERGHKDAVGTDKWVAYEYAKVRRHYANIQQEGSTTIAYFNDGHTINGKESFAFLDRFLKNAK
;
A
#
# COMPACT_ATOMS: atom_id res chain seq x y z
N MET A 1 0.04 8.61 -52.64
CA MET A 1 -1.21 8.20 -53.29
C MET A 1 -1.70 6.92 -52.62
N VAL A 2 -2.39 7.07 -51.49
CA VAL A 2 -3.03 5.99 -50.74
C VAL A 2 -4.52 6.23 -50.91
N THR A 3 -5.18 5.31 -51.60
CA THR A 3 -6.62 5.36 -51.88
C THR A 3 -7.39 5.11 -50.59
N GLY A 4 -8.17 6.11 -50.18
CA GLY A 4 -9.03 6.07 -49.01
C GLY A 4 -10.16 5.06 -49.16
N VAL A 5 -10.34 4.25 -48.13
CA VAL A 5 -11.60 3.54 -47.90
C VAL A 5 -12.52 4.52 -47.19
N LEU A 6 -13.50 5.00 -47.95
CA LEU A 6 -14.62 5.80 -47.48
C LEU A 6 -15.35 5.10 -46.33
N GLY A 7 -15.49 5.83 -45.23
CA GLY A 7 -16.36 5.45 -44.12
C GLY A 7 -17.78 5.25 -44.61
N LYS A 8 -18.27 4.01 -44.51
CA LYS A 8 -19.71 3.77 -44.44
C LYS A 8 -20.18 4.30 -43.08
N SER A 9 -21.05 5.29 -43.12
CA SER A 9 -21.98 5.53 -42.01
C SER A 9 -22.68 4.21 -41.70
N LEU A 10 -22.43 3.64 -40.52
CA LEU A 10 -23.23 2.56 -39.97
C LEU A 10 -24.62 3.12 -39.69
N GLY A 11 -25.47 3.10 -40.72
CA GLY A 11 -26.91 3.21 -40.55
C GLY A 11 -27.37 2.00 -39.77
N GLN A 12 -27.54 2.18 -38.46
CA GLN A 12 -28.21 1.19 -37.63
C GLN A 12 -29.69 1.18 -38.01
N THR A 13 -30.10 0.20 -38.81
CA THR A 13 -31.40 -0.40 -38.58
C THR A 13 -31.37 -1.00 -37.19
N VAL A 14 -32.30 -0.61 -36.32
CA VAL A 14 -32.53 -1.17 -34.98
C VAL A 14 -32.65 -2.70 -35.11
N LYS A 15 -31.53 -3.43 -34.98
CA LYS A 15 -31.59 -4.83 -34.58
C LYS A 15 -31.93 -4.76 -33.10
N GLU A 16 -33.11 -5.23 -32.71
CA GLU A 16 -33.45 -5.41 -31.30
C GLU A 16 -32.34 -6.25 -30.64
N PHE A 17 -31.76 -5.72 -29.57
CA PHE A 17 -30.82 -6.49 -28.75
C PHE A 17 -31.56 -7.70 -28.17
N PRO A 18 -30.89 -8.84 -27.94
CA PRO A 18 -31.53 -10.00 -27.30
C PRO A 18 -31.82 -9.79 -25.80
N PHE A 19 -31.61 -8.56 -25.31
CA PHE A 19 -31.78 -8.13 -23.93
C PHE A 19 -32.24 -6.67 -23.90
N GLN A 20 -32.83 -6.22 -22.80
CA GLN A 20 -33.26 -4.83 -22.66
C GLN A 20 -32.04 -3.90 -22.55
N ALA A 21 -31.86 -3.02 -23.54
CA ALA A 21 -30.80 -2.02 -23.53
C ALA A 21 -31.19 -0.77 -24.33
N ARG A 22 -30.64 0.37 -23.90
CA ARG A 22 -30.59 1.59 -24.71
C ARG A 22 -29.40 1.52 -25.65
N LEU A 23 -29.42 2.34 -26.69
CA LEU A 23 -28.31 2.42 -27.62
C LEU A 23 -27.09 3.09 -26.97
N LEU A 24 -25.92 2.44 -27.05
CA LEU A 24 -24.65 3.02 -26.66
C LEU A 24 -24.15 3.95 -27.77
N ASP A 25 -24.65 5.19 -27.74
CA ASP A 25 -24.32 6.25 -28.72
C ASP A 25 -22.94 6.89 -28.48
N GLU A 26 -22.31 6.59 -27.35
CA GLU A 26 -21.01 7.13 -26.95
C GLU A 26 -19.90 6.66 -27.93
N LYS A 27 -19.48 7.56 -28.83
CA LYS A 27 -18.51 7.28 -29.90
C LYS A 27 -17.04 7.20 -29.46
N TYR A 28 -16.71 7.24 -28.16
CA TYR A 28 -15.33 7.46 -27.71
C TYR A 28 -14.87 6.55 -26.54
N ASP A 29 -13.54 6.36 -26.52
CA ASP A 29 -12.64 5.72 -25.55
C ASP A 29 -13.21 5.39 -24.15
N LEU A 30 -13.96 4.29 -24.07
CA LEU A 30 -14.53 3.77 -22.83
C LEU A 30 -13.48 3.40 -21.76
N PRO A 31 -12.31 2.81 -22.08
CA PRO A 31 -11.26 2.57 -21.09
C PRO A 31 -10.86 3.85 -20.34
N ASN A 32 -10.57 4.93 -21.06
CA ASN A 32 -10.18 6.19 -20.43
C ASN A 32 -11.35 6.88 -19.71
N THR A 33 -12.58 6.74 -20.21
CA THR A 33 -13.78 7.27 -19.55
C THR A 33 -14.03 6.57 -18.22
N MET A 34 -13.87 5.24 -18.17
CA MET A 34 -13.97 4.44 -16.96
C MET A 34 -12.91 4.83 -15.93
N MET A 35 -11.64 5.02 -16.32
CA MET A 35 -10.59 5.45 -15.39
C MET A 35 -10.90 6.84 -14.80
N LYS A 36 -11.39 7.78 -15.63
CA LYS A 36 -11.78 9.13 -15.17
C LYS A 36 -12.96 9.09 -14.20
N GLY A 37 -13.99 8.28 -14.49
CA GLY A 37 -15.15 8.12 -13.62
C GLY A 37 -14.76 7.60 -12.24
N VAL A 38 -13.94 6.54 -12.20
CA VAL A 38 -13.40 6.00 -10.94
C VAL A 38 -12.48 7.01 -10.25
N GLY A 39 -11.66 7.75 -10.99
CA GLY A 39 -10.83 8.82 -10.43
C GLY A 39 -11.65 9.89 -9.72
N ALA A 40 -12.72 10.38 -10.37
CA ALA A 40 -13.61 11.37 -9.78
C ALA A 40 -14.38 10.83 -8.57
N PHE A 41 -14.82 9.57 -8.61
CA PHE A 41 -15.44 8.89 -7.47
C PHE A 41 -14.50 8.84 -6.26
N LEU A 42 -13.23 8.48 -6.46
CA LEU A 42 -12.24 8.45 -5.38
C LEU A 42 -11.88 9.84 -4.87
N ASP A 43 -11.80 10.85 -5.75
CA ASP A 43 -11.57 12.25 -5.36
C ASP A 43 -12.70 12.76 -4.47
N GLN A 44 -13.95 12.48 -4.84
CA GLN A 44 -15.11 12.80 -4.01
C GLN A 44 -15.06 12.08 -2.66
N ALA A 45 -14.77 10.78 -2.65
CA ALA A 45 -14.69 10.01 -1.41
C ALA A 45 -13.57 10.52 -0.47
N LEU A 46 -12.43 10.98 -1.00
CA LEU A 46 -11.37 11.62 -0.22
C LEU A 46 -11.86 12.91 0.44
N GLN A 47 -12.57 13.77 -0.30
CA GLN A 47 -13.14 15.00 0.25
C GLN A 47 -14.24 14.73 1.29
N GLU A 48 -15.11 13.75 1.04
CA GLU A 48 -16.17 13.35 1.97
C GLU A 48 -15.61 12.75 3.26
N SER A 49 -14.51 11.96 3.16
CA SER A 49 -13.86 11.38 4.35
C SER A 49 -13.49 12.45 5.37
N LYS A 50 -13.00 13.60 4.92
CA LYS A 50 -12.66 14.74 5.79
C LYS A 50 -13.85 15.23 6.62
N ALA A 51 -15.05 15.23 6.04
CA ALA A 51 -16.26 15.71 6.71
C ALA A 51 -16.80 14.69 7.74
N THR A 52 -16.60 13.39 7.50
CA THR A 52 -17.16 12.31 8.33
C THR A 52 -16.18 11.72 9.34
N ARG A 53 -14.88 12.02 9.25
CA ARG A 53 -13.85 11.53 10.18
C ARG A 53 -14.23 11.68 11.64
N ASN A 54 -14.84 12.80 12.03
CA ASN A 54 -15.22 13.09 13.42
C ASN A 54 -16.28 12.13 13.98
N ASP A 55 -17.08 11.47 13.12
CA ASP A 55 -18.13 10.54 13.54
C ASP A 55 -17.55 9.28 14.21
N PHE A 56 -16.26 8.98 13.96
CA PHE A 56 -15.54 7.84 14.54
C PHE A 56 -14.92 8.12 15.91
N TRP A 57 -15.20 9.27 16.52
CA TRP A 57 -14.53 9.72 17.74
C TRP A 57 -15.51 10.05 18.86
N GLN A 58 -15.19 9.58 20.07
CA GLN A 58 -15.92 9.92 21.31
C GLN A 58 -14.96 10.49 22.35
N ARG A 59 -14.31 11.62 22.01
CA ARG A 59 -13.22 12.22 22.79
C ARG A 59 -13.71 12.74 24.14
N ASP A 60 -13.14 12.26 25.24
CA ASP A 60 -13.43 12.74 26.59
C ASP A 60 -12.32 13.69 27.10
N PHE A 61 -12.56 14.99 27.05
CA PHE A 61 -11.61 16.00 27.51
C PHE A 61 -11.75 16.37 29.00
N THR A 62 -12.41 15.57 29.82
CA THR A 62 -12.58 15.85 31.26
C THR A 62 -11.26 15.79 32.02
N SER A 63 -10.40 14.82 31.68
CA SER A 63 -9.06 14.65 32.26
C SER A 63 -8.11 13.96 31.26
N PRO A 64 -6.78 14.07 31.43
CA PRO A 64 -5.81 13.36 30.60
C PRO A 64 -6.05 11.84 30.53
N ALA A 65 -6.39 11.22 31.67
CA ALA A 65 -6.66 9.79 31.74
C ALA A 65 -7.93 9.41 30.98
N ALA A 66 -9.00 10.18 31.14
CA ALA A 66 -10.27 9.95 30.43
C ALA A 66 -10.09 10.11 28.92
N PHE A 67 -9.34 11.12 28.47
CA PHE A 67 -9.05 11.30 27.06
C PHE A 67 -8.29 10.11 26.47
N ASN A 68 -7.19 9.71 27.11
CA ASN A 68 -6.38 8.57 26.67
C ASN A 68 -7.19 7.29 26.59
N GLN A 69 -8.09 7.06 27.55
CA GLN A 69 -9.01 5.92 27.51
C GLN A 69 -10.01 6.02 26.36
N SER A 70 -10.59 7.21 26.14
CA SER A 70 -11.61 7.45 25.12
C SER A 70 -11.14 7.31 23.68
N ILE A 71 -9.82 7.47 23.44
CA ILE A 71 -9.21 7.34 22.10
C ILE A 71 -8.29 6.11 21.96
N ALA A 72 -8.31 5.19 22.93
CA ALA A 72 -7.41 4.04 22.95
C ALA A 72 -7.55 3.16 21.70
N SER A 73 -8.79 2.92 21.24
CA SER A 73 -9.05 2.17 20.01
C SER A 73 -8.47 2.85 18.77
N GLN A 74 -8.56 4.19 18.69
CA GLN A 74 -8.03 4.95 17.56
C GLN A 74 -6.49 4.97 17.57
N ARG A 75 -5.86 4.98 18.75
CA ARG A 75 -4.40 4.80 18.84
C ARG A 75 -3.99 3.41 18.39
N GLN A 76 -4.69 2.36 18.83
CA GLN A 76 -4.40 0.99 18.39
C GLN A 76 -4.55 0.86 16.87
N GLU A 77 -5.63 1.35 16.29
CA GLU A 77 -5.84 1.32 14.85
C GLU A 77 -4.77 2.11 14.08
N LEU A 78 -4.36 3.28 14.60
CA LEU A 78 -3.25 4.05 14.03
C LEU A 78 -1.94 3.26 14.06
N GLN A 79 -1.64 2.53 15.15
CA GLN A 79 -0.47 1.66 15.22
C GLN A 79 -0.55 0.55 14.18
N GLU A 80 -1.72 -0.10 14.03
CA GLU A 80 -1.95 -1.17 13.08
C GLU A 80 -1.71 -0.71 11.64
N ILE A 81 -2.35 0.38 11.18
CA ILE A 81 -2.24 0.86 9.79
C ILE A 81 -0.86 1.45 9.45
N LEU A 82 -0.10 1.87 10.46
CA LEU A 82 1.29 2.31 10.29
C LEU A 82 2.29 1.13 10.36
N GLY A 83 1.83 -0.08 10.71
CA GLY A 83 2.66 -1.27 10.85
C GLY A 83 3.49 -1.32 12.14
N LEU A 84 3.08 -0.64 13.21
CA LEU A 84 3.70 -0.69 14.55
C LEU A 84 3.15 -1.86 15.37
N VAL A 85 3.21 -3.06 14.80
CA VAL A 85 2.65 -4.28 15.43
C VAL A 85 3.71 -5.19 16.05
N ASP A 86 4.99 -4.91 15.76
CA ASP A 86 6.11 -5.63 16.37
C ASP A 86 6.34 -5.15 17.81
N GLU A 87 6.55 -6.09 18.73
CA GLU A 87 6.91 -5.79 20.11
C GLU A 87 8.33 -5.22 20.18
N ARG A 88 8.51 -4.08 20.86
CA ARG A 88 9.83 -3.50 21.06
C ARG A 88 10.60 -4.24 22.14
N SER A 89 11.90 -4.44 21.93
CA SER A 89 12.79 -5.06 22.91
C SER A 89 12.96 -4.21 24.17
N ALA A 90 13.44 -4.86 25.25
CA ALA A 90 13.94 -4.14 26.41
C ALA A 90 15.02 -3.11 25.99
N PRO A 91 14.96 -1.85 26.47
CA PRO A 91 15.83 -0.77 26.03
C PRO A 91 17.31 -1.09 26.23
N PHE A 92 18.07 -0.97 25.14
CA PHE A 92 19.52 -1.21 25.14
C PHE A 92 20.18 -0.32 24.09
N MET A 93 21.23 0.41 24.49
CA MET A 93 22.04 1.25 23.61
C MET A 93 23.51 0.97 23.83
N SER A 94 24.28 0.95 22.74
CA SER A 94 25.74 0.85 22.77
C SER A 94 26.37 1.91 21.88
N TYR A 95 27.59 2.30 22.22
CA TYR A 95 28.44 3.09 21.34
C TYR A 95 28.87 2.26 20.12
N GLN A 96 29.05 2.92 18.98
CA GLN A 96 29.69 2.31 17.83
C GLN A 96 31.20 2.54 17.91
N GLU A 97 31.97 1.55 17.50
CA GLU A 97 33.43 1.52 17.65
C GLU A 97 34.11 1.33 16.29
N SER A 98 35.32 1.87 16.18
CA SER A 98 36.20 1.65 15.05
C SER A 98 36.81 0.24 15.06
N GLY A 99 37.51 -0.11 13.98
CA GLY A 99 38.29 -1.35 13.92
C GLY A 99 39.41 -1.46 14.98
N SER A 100 39.73 -0.36 15.69
CA SER A 100 40.65 -0.34 16.85
C SER A 100 39.93 -0.41 18.21
N LEU A 101 38.62 -0.68 18.24
CA LEU A 101 37.76 -0.70 19.44
C LEU A 101 37.63 0.67 20.12
N GLU A 102 37.92 1.76 19.40
CA GLU A 102 37.74 3.11 19.91
C GLU A 102 36.34 3.62 19.54
N PRO A 103 35.56 4.15 20.50
CA PRO A 103 34.26 4.73 20.21
C PRO A 103 34.35 5.89 19.22
N TYR A 104 33.47 5.92 18.22
CA TYR A 104 33.34 7.07 17.32
C TYR A 104 32.79 8.27 18.08
N THR A 105 33.71 9.15 18.50
CA THR A 105 33.41 10.32 19.31
C THR A 105 34.00 11.58 18.70
N TYR A 106 33.27 12.67 18.84
CA TYR A 106 33.71 13.99 18.40
C TYR A 106 33.20 15.05 19.36
N GLU A 107 34.07 15.93 19.84
CA GLU A 107 33.70 16.83 20.93
C GLU A 107 34.30 18.22 20.81
N ASN A 108 33.65 19.17 21.49
CA ASN A 108 34.18 20.50 21.76
C ASN A 108 34.10 20.80 23.27
N GLU A 109 34.25 22.06 23.66
CA GLU A 109 34.18 22.47 25.06
C GLU A 109 32.77 22.35 25.69
N LYS A 110 31.71 22.17 24.89
CA LYS A 110 30.31 22.25 25.34
C LYS A 110 29.57 20.91 25.31
N TYR A 111 29.87 20.04 24.36
CA TYR A 111 29.18 18.76 24.20
C TYR A 111 30.09 17.71 23.54
N THR A 112 29.68 16.45 23.67
CA THR A 112 30.29 15.30 23.03
C THR A 112 29.25 14.65 22.12
N ILE A 113 29.63 14.40 20.87
CA ILE A 113 28.87 13.63 19.88
C ILE A 113 29.44 12.21 19.88
N SER A 114 28.57 11.21 19.96
CA SER A 114 28.95 9.81 19.86
C SER A 114 28.07 9.10 18.85
N ALA A 115 28.65 8.29 17.98
CA ALA A 115 27.84 7.37 17.19
C ALA A 115 27.34 6.22 18.06
N VAL A 116 26.05 5.92 17.96
CA VAL A 116 25.39 4.92 18.79
C VAL A 116 24.52 4.01 17.94
N LYS A 117 24.20 2.86 18.50
CA LYS A 117 23.12 1.98 18.03
C LYS A 117 22.25 1.57 19.21
N TRP A 118 20.96 1.40 18.99
CA TRP A 118 20.04 0.91 20.03
C TRP A 118 19.12 -0.16 19.45
N ARG A 119 18.79 -1.13 20.30
CA ARG A 119 17.95 -2.27 19.93
C ARG A 119 16.50 -1.82 19.84
N VAL A 120 15.81 -2.23 18.78
CA VAL A 120 14.41 -1.85 18.53
C VAL A 120 13.48 -3.05 18.72
N PHE A 121 13.74 -4.19 18.07
CA PHE A 121 13.03 -5.45 18.33
C PHE A 121 13.99 -6.66 18.22
N ASP A 122 13.66 -7.72 18.95
CA ASP A 122 14.41 -8.97 18.99
C ASP A 122 14.02 -9.80 17.76
N GLY A 123 15.00 -10.24 16.98
CA GLY A 123 14.75 -10.98 15.75
C GLY A 123 15.05 -12.47 15.90
N VAL A 124 14.30 -13.32 15.19
CA VAL A 124 14.50 -14.78 15.21
C VAL A 124 15.90 -15.16 14.75
N PHE A 125 16.42 -14.45 13.74
CA PHE A 125 17.77 -14.67 13.18
C PHE A 125 18.72 -13.49 13.38
N GLY A 126 18.36 -12.54 14.25
CA GLY A 126 19.18 -11.38 14.59
C GLY A 126 18.33 -10.15 14.88
N ASP A 127 18.69 -9.43 15.94
CA ASP A 127 17.97 -8.23 16.38
C ASP A 127 18.04 -7.10 15.35
N PHE A 128 16.99 -6.27 15.33
CA PHE A 128 16.97 -5.04 14.56
C PHE A 128 17.47 -3.87 15.41
N TYR A 129 18.57 -3.28 14.97
CA TYR A 129 19.16 -2.10 15.58
C TYR A 129 18.88 -0.85 14.75
N ALA A 130 18.54 0.23 15.45
CA ALA A 130 18.62 1.58 14.91
C ALA A 130 20.02 2.13 15.12
N GLU A 131 20.44 3.03 14.22
CA GLU A 131 21.71 3.76 14.31
C GLU A 131 21.47 5.27 14.29
N GLY A 132 22.38 6.02 14.90
CA GLY A 132 22.27 7.47 15.01
C GLY A 132 23.43 8.11 15.77
N LEU A 133 23.24 9.38 16.15
CA LEU A 133 24.19 10.13 16.96
C LEU A 133 23.54 10.51 18.30
N LEU A 134 24.26 10.31 19.40
CA LEU A 134 23.94 10.85 20.71
C LEU A 134 24.81 12.09 20.95
N ILE A 135 24.18 13.23 21.23
CA ILE A 135 24.84 14.49 21.53
C ILE A 135 24.58 14.81 23.00
N SER A 136 25.60 14.61 23.82
CA SER A 136 25.51 14.80 25.27
C SER A 136 26.17 16.11 25.68
N PRO A 137 25.47 17.01 26.40
CA PRO A 137 26.08 18.21 26.94
C PRO A 137 27.11 17.84 28.01
N LYS A 138 28.21 18.60 28.07
CA LYS A 138 29.21 18.49 29.16
C LYS A 138 28.73 19.17 30.45
N ALA A 139 27.73 20.04 30.35
CA ALA A 139 27.00 20.62 31.47
C ALA A 139 25.89 19.69 31.97
N GLU A 140 25.18 20.09 33.03
CA GLU A 140 24.02 19.34 33.54
C GLU A 140 22.94 19.17 32.44
N ILE A 141 22.48 17.93 32.27
CA ILE A 141 21.38 17.58 31.37
C ILE A 141 20.05 18.01 32.02
N LYS A 142 19.32 18.88 31.33
CA LYS A 142 18.02 19.44 31.78
C LYS A 142 16.81 18.73 31.15
N ALA A 143 16.98 18.19 29.95
CA ALA A 143 15.94 17.48 29.20
C ALA A 143 16.58 16.52 28.19
N SER A 144 15.79 15.57 27.68
CA SER A 144 16.18 14.63 26.63
C SER A 144 15.28 14.81 25.40
N VAL A 145 15.87 14.83 24.21
CA VAL A 145 15.14 15.02 22.96
C VAL A 145 15.55 13.96 21.94
N VAL A 146 14.56 13.35 21.28
CA VAL A 146 14.81 12.68 20.00
C VAL A 146 14.57 13.71 18.90
N TYR A 147 15.64 14.12 18.20
CA TYR A 147 15.54 15.06 17.09
C TYR A 147 15.65 14.32 15.76
N VAL A 148 14.57 14.31 15.00
CA VAL A 148 14.45 13.54 13.76
C VAL A 148 14.60 14.48 12.56
N PRO A 149 15.69 14.38 11.77
CA PRO A 149 15.87 15.22 10.58
C PRO A 149 14.96 14.76 9.43
N ASP A 150 14.91 15.52 8.33
CA ASP A 150 14.32 15.01 7.10
C ASP A 150 15.13 13.83 6.57
N ALA A 151 14.50 12.91 5.83
CA ALA A 151 15.17 11.76 5.24
C ALA A 151 16.33 12.10 4.31
N GLY A 152 16.35 13.30 3.72
CA GLY A 152 17.46 13.79 2.90
C GLY A 152 18.67 14.27 3.71
N THR A 153 18.52 14.50 5.00
CA THR A 153 19.52 15.16 5.86
C THR A 153 20.22 14.15 6.77
N ALA A 154 21.55 14.09 6.70
CA ALA A 154 22.33 13.21 7.57
C ALA A 154 22.36 13.70 9.03
N PRO A 155 22.43 12.81 10.03
CA PRO A 155 22.60 13.19 11.43
C PRO A 155 23.76 14.16 11.70
N GLU A 156 24.88 14.00 10.98
CA GLU A 156 26.08 14.84 11.09
C GLU A 156 25.80 16.32 10.76
N VAL A 157 24.86 16.58 9.84
CA VAL A 157 24.47 17.94 9.44
C VAL A 157 23.80 18.65 10.60
N VAL A 158 22.79 18.02 11.20
CA VAL A 158 22.04 18.63 12.31
C VAL A 158 22.84 18.66 13.61
N ALA A 159 23.87 17.81 13.72
CA ALA A 159 24.89 17.86 14.76
C ALA A 159 25.97 18.95 14.52
N GLY A 160 25.95 19.65 13.39
CA GLY A 160 26.86 20.76 13.09
C GLY A 160 28.25 20.34 12.61
N MET A 161 28.40 19.10 12.15
CA MET A 161 29.69 18.52 11.73
C MET A 161 29.97 18.72 10.24
N THR A 162 28.93 18.74 9.40
CA THR A 162 29.01 18.88 7.93
C THR A 162 27.83 19.69 7.37
N GLY A 163 27.83 19.98 6.07
CA GLY A 163 26.63 20.47 5.37
C GLY A 163 26.11 21.81 5.88
N ARG A 164 26.99 22.83 5.99
CA ARG A 164 26.65 24.17 6.52
C ARG A 164 25.38 24.77 5.90
N ASP A 165 25.19 24.55 4.62
CA ASP A 165 24.10 25.13 3.83
C ASP A 165 22.91 24.16 3.69
N GLU A 166 22.95 23.01 4.37
CA GLU A 166 21.86 22.04 4.36
C GLU A 166 20.79 22.36 5.42
N PRO A 167 19.51 22.02 5.17
CA PRO A 167 18.43 22.25 6.12
C PRO A 167 18.70 21.63 7.50
N GLY A 168 18.45 22.41 8.56
CA GLY A 168 18.57 21.95 9.93
C GLY A 168 20.00 21.90 10.48
N PHE A 169 21.00 22.41 9.75
CA PHE A 169 22.40 22.48 10.20
C PHE A 169 22.52 22.94 11.66
N SER A 170 23.27 22.19 12.48
CA SER A 170 23.57 22.51 13.87
C SER A 170 22.37 22.59 14.85
N ARG A 171 21.13 22.28 14.44
CA ARG A 171 19.95 22.38 15.32
C ARG A 171 20.05 21.47 16.55
N ALA A 172 20.52 20.23 16.38
CA ALA A 172 20.74 19.31 17.48
C ALA A 172 21.88 19.79 18.41
N ALA A 173 22.95 20.34 17.83
CA ALA A 173 24.04 20.95 18.61
C ALA A 173 23.60 22.19 19.39
N GLN A 174 22.73 23.03 18.84
CA GLN A 174 22.16 24.19 19.54
C GLN A 174 21.35 23.79 20.78
N MET A 175 20.56 22.71 20.68
CA MET A 175 19.86 22.15 21.84
C MET A 175 20.86 21.64 22.89
N ALA A 176 21.90 20.91 22.46
CA ALA A 176 22.94 20.42 23.37
C ALA A 176 23.67 21.54 24.11
N ARG A 177 24.00 22.66 23.43
CA ARG A 177 24.61 23.84 24.07
C ARG A 177 23.74 24.45 25.17
N ASN A 178 22.42 24.23 25.16
CA ASN A 178 21.48 24.69 26.17
C ASN A 178 21.20 23.65 27.28
N GLY A 179 21.93 22.53 27.29
CA GLY A 179 21.82 21.49 28.32
C GLY A 179 20.84 20.37 27.98
N VAL A 180 20.51 20.17 26.70
CA VAL A 180 19.63 19.09 26.25
C VAL A 180 20.45 17.91 25.74
N GLU A 181 20.18 16.70 26.21
CA GLU A 181 20.73 15.50 25.59
C GLU A 181 19.91 15.14 24.35
N VAL A 182 20.54 15.06 23.17
CA VAL A 182 19.84 14.86 21.90
C VAL A 182 20.24 13.54 21.26
N LEU A 183 19.26 12.70 20.93
CA LEU A 183 19.47 11.54 20.06
C LEU A 183 18.93 11.83 18.66
N VAL A 184 19.76 11.62 17.65
CA VAL A 184 19.45 11.87 16.23
C VAL A 184 19.48 10.56 15.45
N PRO A 185 18.33 9.99 15.07
CA PRO A 185 18.28 8.73 14.33
C PRO A 185 18.60 8.89 12.84
N VAL A 186 19.10 7.82 12.24
CA VAL A 186 19.21 7.68 10.78
C VAL A 186 17.87 7.23 10.20
N LEU A 187 17.34 8.07 9.31
CA LEU A 187 16.23 7.72 8.43
C LEU A 187 16.75 7.15 7.10
N LEU A 188 15.92 6.36 6.41
CA LEU A 188 16.24 5.93 5.05
C LEU A 188 16.09 7.12 4.10
N ASN A 189 17.14 7.39 3.34
CA ASN A 189 17.16 8.54 2.44
C ASN A 189 16.44 8.27 1.11
N ARG A 190 16.39 9.30 0.25
CA ARG A 190 15.69 9.26 -1.06
C ARG A 190 16.60 8.86 -2.23
N LYS A 191 17.80 8.32 -1.97
CA LYS A 191 18.66 7.74 -3.01
C LYS A 191 18.20 6.32 -3.34
N ASP A 192 18.70 5.77 -4.43
CA ASP A 192 18.39 4.41 -4.91
C ASP A 192 19.59 3.46 -4.81
N THR A 193 20.74 3.90 -4.31
CA THR A 193 22.03 3.17 -4.37
C THR A 193 21.92 1.70 -3.93
N PHE A 194 21.09 1.42 -2.93
CA PHE A 194 20.91 0.12 -2.26
C PHE A 194 19.55 -0.51 -2.52
N SER A 195 18.73 0.09 -3.40
CA SER A 195 17.39 -0.39 -3.77
C SER A 195 17.50 -1.55 -4.76
N GLY A 196 17.93 -2.71 -4.26
CA GLY A 196 18.21 -3.88 -5.08
C GLY A 196 18.84 -5.04 -4.31
N SER A 197 19.04 -6.14 -5.01
CA SER A 197 19.61 -7.39 -4.50
C SER A 197 20.91 -7.71 -5.23
N ASN A 198 22.01 -7.76 -4.47
CA ASN A 198 23.33 -8.16 -4.97
C ASN A 198 23.32 -9.59 -5.50
N ILE A 199 22.60 -10.50 -4.83
CA ILE A 199 22.52 -11.92 -5.18
C ILE A 199 21.82 -12.10 -6.54
N GLN A 200 20.82 -11.28 -6.83
CA GLN A 200 20.10 -11.28 -8.11
C GLN A 200 20.81 -10.44 -9.20
N GLY A 201 21.75 -9.57 -8.82
CA GLY A 201 22.30 -8.55 -9.72
C GLY A 201 21.23 -7.58 -10.23
N LYS A 202 20.18 -7.32 -9.44
CA LYS A 202 19.02 -6.48 -9.82
C LYS A 202 18.88 -5.27 -8.93
N PHE A 203 18.78 -4.10 -9.55
CA PHE A 203 18.61 -2.83 -8.86
C PHE A 203 17.50 -2.03 -9.52
N THR A 204 16.94 -1.08 -8.79
CA THR A 204 15.85 -0.21 -9.26
C THR A 204 16.24 1.25 -9.07
N ASN A 205 15.47 2.16 -9.67
CA ASN A 205 15.56 3.59 -9.36
C ASN A 205 14.61 4.00 -8.22
N GLN A 206 14.03 3.04 -7.49
CA GLN A 206 13.17 3.30 -6.34
C GLN A 206 14.02 3.94 -5.24
N THR A 207 13.48 4.95 -4.56
CA THR A 207 14.13 5.45 -3.33
C THR A 207 14.30 4.31 -2.32
N HIS A 208 15.28 4.37 -1.43
CA HIS A 208 15.42 3.36 -0.36
C HIS A 208 14.12 3.20 0.44
N ARG A 209 13.41 4.30 0.67
CA ARG A 209 12.09 4.34 1.32
C ARG A 209 11.03 3.57 0.54
N GLU A 210 10.93 3.79 -0.76
CA GLU A 210 10.00 3.07 -1.64
C GLU A 210 10.34 1.58 -1.73
N TYR A 211 11.63 1.25 -1.84
CA TYR A 211 12.09 -0.14 -1.91
C TYR A 211 11.67 -0.95 -0.68
N ILE A 212 11.76 -0.35 0.51
CA ILE A 212 11.27 -0.95 1.75
C ILE A 212 9.74 -0.94 1.81
N TYR A 213 9.08 0.15 1.40
CA TYR A 213 7.62 0.23 1.35
C TYR A 213 7.01 -0.90 0.52
N ARG A 214 7.53 -1.17 -0.69
CA ARG A 214 6.98 -2.19 -1.59
C ARG A 214 7.00 -3.60 -1.00
N GLN A 215 8.05 -3.94 -0.27
CA GLN A 215 8.17 -5.21 0.42
C GLN A 215 7.26 -5.27 1.65
N GLY A 216 7.24 -4.19 2.43
CA GLY A 216 6.56 -4.15 3.72
C GLY A 216 5.04 -4.11 3.61
N PHE A 217 4.50 -3.46 2.58
CA PHE A 217 3.07 -3.16 2.50
C PHE A 217 2.20 -4.43 2.56
N ILE A 218 2.56 -5.47 1.81
CA ILE A 218 1.86 -6.77 1.85
C ILE A 218 2.01 -7.50 3.19
N LEU A 219 3.09 -7.25 3.92
CA LEU A 219 3.38 -7.82 5.23
C LEU A 219 2.73 -7.05 6.38
N GLY A 220 1.95 -6.00 6.09
CA GLY A 220 1.39 -5.12 7.12
C GLY A 220 2.50 -4.33 7.82
N ARG A 221 3.53 -3.93 7.08
CA ARG A 221 4.62 -3.08 7.55
C ARG A 221 4.74 -1.87 6.66
N HIS A 222 5.22 -0.78 7.25
CA HIS A 222 5.43 0.47 6.54
C HIS A 222 6.78 1.05 6.93
N VAL A 223 7.45 1.76 6.01
CA VAL A 223 8.74 2.43 6.34
C VAL A 223 8.55 3.45 7.46
N ILE A 224 7.40 4.15 7.47
CA ILE A 224 7.00 5.02 8.58
C ILE A 224 6.93 4.23 9.89
N GLY A 225 6.33 3.03 9.89
CA GLY A 225 6.26 2.17 11.06
C GLY A 225 7.63 1.78 11.62
N TYR A 226 8.54 1.35 10.75
CA TYR A 226 9.91 1.05 11.18
C TYR A 226 10.61 2.29 11.77
N GLU A 227 10.48 3.44 11.14
CA GLU A 227 11.11 4.67 11.63
C GLU A 227 10.47 5.16 12.94
N LEU A 228 9.16 4.99 13.11
CA LEU A 228 8.49 5.23 14.39
C LEU A 228 8.98 4.28 15.48
N GLN A 229 9.18 3.00 15.18
CA GLN A 229 9.76 2.06 16.13
C GLN A 229 11.17 2.47 16.56
N LYS A 230 12.00 3.00 15.65
CA LYS A 230 13.32 3.56 16.01
C LYS A 230 13.19 4.71 17.01
N VAL A 231 12.27 5.65 16.76
CA VAL A 231 12.04 6.83 17.62
C VAL A 231 11.46 6.43 18.97
N LEU A 232 10.46 5.54 18.99
CA LEU A 232 9.85 5.06 20.24
C LEU A 232 10.83 4.24 21.08
N ALA A 233 11.67 3.38 20.46
CA ALA A 233 12.72 2.66 21.19
C ALA A 233 13.76 3.61 21.82
N ALA A 234 14.04 4.74 21.16
CA ALA A 234 14.89 5.79 21.74
C ALA A 234 14.24 6.49 22.92
N VAL A 235 12.93 6.77 22.83
CA VAL A 235 12.15 7.31 23.95
C VAL A 235 12.14 6.33 25.12
N ASP A 236 11.92 5.04 24.86
CA ASP A 236 11.94 3.99 25.88
C ASP A 236 13.31 3.88 26.56
N TRP A 237 14.40 4.09 25.81
CA TRP A 237 15.75 4.18 26.39
C TRP A 237 15.93 5.40 27.30
N PHE A 238 15.44 6.59 26.92
CA PHE A 238 15.48 7.75 27.80
C PHE A 238 14.63 7.54 29.08
N LYS A 239 13.46 6.91 28.97
CA LYS A 239 12.62 6.55 30.13
C LYS A 239 13.39 5.62 31.08
N ALA A 240 13.98 4.54 30.56
CA ALA A 240 14.78 3.61 31.36
C ALA A 240 16.00 4.29 32.01
N LYS A 241 16.67 5.19 31.29
CA LYS A 241 17.79 5.99 31.85
C LYS A 241 17.33 6.90 32.99
N ASN A 242 16.17 7.55 32.86
CA ASN A 242 15.60 8.37 33.93
C ASN A 242 15.32 7.54 35.19
N GLU A 243 14.74 6.35 35.03
CA GLU A 243 14.49 5.42 36.13
C GLU A 243 15.80 4.99 36.81
N GLN A 244 16.80 4.58 36.03
CA GLN A 244 18.09 4.13 36.54
C GLN A 244 18.86 5.23 37.29
N THR A 245 18.79 6.47 36.80
CA THR A 245 19.50 7.61 37.39
C THR A 245 18.69 8.32 38.48
N GLY A 246 17.40 7.99 38.65
CA GLY A 246 16.50 8.69 39.55
C GLY A 246 16.22 10.14 39.15
N LYS A 247 16.50 10.52 37.90
CA LYS A 247 16.30 11.89 37.37
C LYS A 247 15.14 11.88 36.37
N PRO A 248 13.95 12.39 36.72
CA PRO A 248 12.78 12.38 35.84
C PRO A 248 12.86 13.52 34.81
N LEU A 249 13.84 13.47 33.90
CA LEU A 249 13.99 14.47 32.85
C LEU A 249 12.81 14.43 31.88
N LYS A 250 12.32 15.59 31.45
CA LYS A 250 11.29 15.66 30.40
C LYS A 250 11.86 15.16 29.07
N ILE A 251 11.05 14.38 28.36
CA ILE A 251 11.40 13.81 27.06
C ILE A 251 10.56 14.48 25.98
N GLY A 252 11.19 15.03 24.94
CA GLY A 252 10.51 15.63 23.80
C GLY A 252 10.90 14.99 22.46
N VAL A 253 10.06 15.20 21.44
CA VAL A 253 10.35 14.73 20.07
C VAL A 253 10.16 15.88 19.10
N ALA A 254 11.24 16.26 18.42
CA ALA A 254 11.25 17.34 17.44
C ALA A 254 11.68 16.80 16.08
N GLY A 255 11.13 17.33 14.99
CA GLY A 255 11.63 16.93 13.68
C GLY A 255 11.22 17.84 12.53
N HIS A 256 11.84 17.59 11.39
CA HIS A 256 11.66 18.36 10.15
C HIS A 256 11.37 17.42 8.97
N GLY A 257 10.43 17.78 8.09
CA GLY A 257 10.13 16.95 6.90
C GLY A 257 9.55 15.59 7.27
N GLU A 258 10.17 14.49 6.81
CA GLU A 258 9.81 13.14 7.32
C GLU A 258 9.98 13.04 8.84
N GLY A 259 10.95 13.74 9.43
CA GLY A 259 11.07 13.80 10.89
C GLY A 259 9.95 14.60 11.55
N GLY A 260 9.40 15.60 10.87
CA GLY A 260 8.22 16.35 11.32
C GLY A 260 6.98 15.45 11.32
N MET A 261 6.82 14.65 10.26
CA MET A 261 5.82 13.59 10.19
C MET A 261 5.94 12.64 11.37
N LEU A 262 7.13 12.07 11.59
CA LEU A 262 7.36 11.12 12.68
C LEU A 262 7.10 11.77 14.06
N SER A 263 7.46 13.05 14.25
CA SER A 263 7.14 13.79 15.49
C SER A 263 5.64 13.91 15.72
N LEU A 264 4.83 14.19 14.68
CA LEU A 264 3.37 14.26 14.78
C LEU A 264 2.77 12.89 15.16
N TYR A 265 3.18 11.83 14.47
CA TYR A 265 2.70 10.48 14.77
C TYR A 265 3.11 10.03 16.19
N VAL A 266 4.34 10.31 16.62
CA VAL A 266 4.77 10.00 18.00
C VAL A 266 3.96 10.79 19.02
N ALA A 267 3.67 12.08 18.76
CA ALA A 267 2.82 12.89 19.63
C ALA A 267 1.40 12.32 19.78
N ALA A 268 0.85 11.75 18.70
CA ALA A 268 -0.47 11.10 18.71
C ALA A 268 -0.46 9.75 19.44
N LEU A 269 0.66 9.01 19.36
CA LEU A 269 0.76 7.62 19.82
C LEU A 269 1.24 7.46 21.26
N ASP A 270 2.23 8.24 21.72
CA ASP A 270 2.83 8.10 23.05
C ASP A 270 2.47 9.29 23.97
N PRO A 271 1.52 9.12 24.90
CA PRO A 271 1.15 10.18 25.86
C PRO A 271 2.28 10.51 26.86
N GLY A 272 3.37 9.74 26.88
CA GLY A 272 4.56 9.97 27.70
C GLY A 272 5.50 11.06 27.17
N ILE A 273 5.28 11.57 25.96
CA ILE A 273 6.07 12.66 25.39
C ILE A 273 5.64 13.99 25.99
N SER A 274 6.55 14.78 26.55
CA SER A 274 6.19 16.04 27.23
C SER A 274 5.81 17.16 26.26
N ALA A 275 6.53 17.26 25.13
CA ALA A 275 6.29 18.23 24.07
C ALA A 275 6.78 17.69 22.73
N SER A 276 6.17 18.16 21.64
CA SER A 276 6.59 17.85 20.28
C SER A 276 6.72 19.10 19.41
N LEU A 277 7.66 19.05 18.44
CA LEU A 277 7.86 20.08 17.42
C LEU A 277 7.77 19.46 16.03
N VAL A 278 6.73 19.83 15.29
CA VAL A 278 6.44 19.36 13.93
C VAL A 278 6.75 20.47 12.95
N SER A 279 7.84 20.33 12.20
CA SER A 279 8.29 21.31 11.21
C SER A 279 8.28 20.74 9.80
N GLY A 280 7.83 21.53 8.82
CA GLY A 280 7.91 21.17 7.39
C GLY A 280 7.12 19.91 6.99
N TYR A 281 5.99 19.65 7.67
CA TYR A 281 5.12 18.51 7.35
C TYR A 281 3.63 18.87 7.35
N PHE A 282 3.09 19.41 8.45
CA PHE A 282 1.65 19.54 8.72
C PHE A 282 0.84 20.12 7.55
N ASP A 283 -0.23 19.47 7.10
CA ASP A 283 -1.11 19.95 6.02
C ASP A 283 -2.46 19.18 5.95
N GLN A 284 -3.39 19.64 5.11
CA GLN A 284 -4.52 18.84 4.63
C GLN A 284 -4.02 17.63 3.83
N ARG A 285 -4.59 16.45 4.09
CA ARG A 285 -4.05 15.16 3.58
C ARG A 285 -4.85 14.52 2.48
N GLU A 286 -5.93 15.14 2.02
CA GLU A 286 -6.79 14.59 0.98
C GLU A 286 -6.04 14.35 -0.35
N ASP A 287 -4.92 15.05 -0.57
CA ASP A 287 -4.05 14.89 -1.74
C ASP A 287 -2.77 14.08 -1.46
N ILE A 288 -2.67 13.34 -0.35
CA ILE A 288 -1.48 12.54 0.02
C ILE A 288 -1.11 11.49 -1.05
N TRP A 289 -2.07 11.12 -1.91
CA TRP A 289 -1.85 10.22 -3.04
C TRP A 289 -0.91 10.81 -4.10
N ASN A 290 -0.68 12.13 -4.13
CA ASN A 290 0.29 12.81 -5.01
C ASN A 290 1.71 12.84 -4.45
N GLU A 291 1.88 12.62 -3.15
CA GLU A 291 3.18 12.63 -2.48
C GLU A 291 4.02 11.40 -2.91
N PRO A 292 5.25 11.18 -2.46
CA PRO A 292 5.94 9.91 -2.72
C PRO A 292 5.20 8.71 -2.14
N ILE A 293 5.21 7.57 -2.83
CA ILE A 293 4.39 6.40 -2.47
C ILE A 293 4.63 5.90 -1.03
N TYR A 294 5.83 6.09 -0.49
CA TYR A 294 6.16 5.74 0.89
C TYR A 294 5.47 6.60 1.96
N ARG A 295 4.60 7.55 1.59
CA ARG A 295 3.66 8.26 2.47
C ARG A 295 2.21 7.77 2.33
N ASN A 296 1.93 6.86 1.41
CA ASN A 296 0.59 6.33 1.15
C ASN A 296 0.23 5.25 2.18
N VAL A 297 -0.49 5.63 3.22
CA VAL A 297 -0.87 4.72 4.33
C VAL A 297 -2.28 4.17 4.11
N PHE A 298 -2.46 2.85 4.18
CA PHE A 298 -3.76 2.21 3.99
C PHE A 298 -4.73 2.59 5.11
N GLY A 299 -5.91 3.12 4.77
CA GLY A 299 -6.97 3.44 5.73
C GLY A 299 -6.75 4.72 6.55
N LEU A 300 -5.65 5.45 6.37
CA LEU A 300 -5.33 6.64 7.17
C LEU A 300 -6.48 7.65 7.18
N LEU A 301 -6.99 8.01 6.01
CA LEU A 301 -8.00 9.05 5.85
C LEU A 301 -9.42 8.59 6.17
N LYS A 302 -9.64 7.32 6.53
CA LYS A 302 -10.93 6.87 7.09
C LYS A 302 -11.24 7.60 8.40
N LYS A 303 -10.22 7.77 9.25
CA LYS A 303 -10.41 8.29 10.62
C LYS A 303 -9.42 9.38 11.01
N PHE A 304 -8.30 9.49 10.31
CA PHE A 304 -7.20 10.37 10.66
C PHE A 304 -6.90 11.36 9.53
N GLY A 305 -6.56 12.57 9.92
CA GLY A 305 -5.79 13.54 9.16
C GLY A 305 -4.85 14.22 10.13
N ASP A 306 -4.05 15.15 9.65
CA ASP A 306 -3.09 15.85 10.51
C ASP A 306 -3.77 16.58 11.68
N ALA A 307 -4.97 17.13 11.47
CA ALA A 307 -5.77 17.72 12.54
C ALA A 307 -6.16 16.71 13.62
N GLU A 308 -6.65 15.52 13.25
CA GLU A 308 -7.01 14.48 14.21
C GLU A 308 -5.78 13.98 14.98
N LEU A 309 -4.64 13.80 14.28
CA LEU A 309 -3.37 13.43 14.92
C LEU A 309 -2.89 14.51 15.90
N ALA A 310 -3.05 15.79 15.56
CA ALA A 310 -2.73 16.88 16.49
C ALA A 310 -3.64 16.88 17.72
N VAL A 311 -4.94 16.57 17.57
CA VAL A 311 -5.86 16.47 18.71
C VAL A 311 -5.52 15.27 19.59
N MET A 312 -5.08 14.14 19.01
CA MET A 312 -4.65 12.95 19.75
C MET A 312 -3.46 13.18 20.68
N SER A 313 -2.68 14.25 20.47
CA SER A 313 -1.59 14.62 21.36
C SER A 313 -2.06 15.36 22.61
N TRP A 314 -3.35 15.60 22.82
CA TRP A 314 -3.83 16.23 24.05
C TRP A 314 -3.63 15.29 25.26
N PRO A 315 -3.19 15.78 26.43
CA PRO A 315 -2.91 17.16 26.80
C PRO A 315 -1.47 17.63 26.57
N GLN A 316 -0.63 16.86 25.87
CA GLN A 316 0.77 17.24 25.62
C GLN A 316 0.86 18.50 24.74
N LYS A 317 2.01 19.19 24.79
CA LYS A 317 2.25 20.41 23.99
C LYS A 317 2.66 20.03 22.58
N LEU A 318 1.98 20.58 21.57
CA LEU A 318 2.32 20.38 20.17
C LEU A 318 2.59 21.71 19.48
N ASN A 319 3.83 21.89 19.02
CA ASN A 319 4.27 23.07 18.30
C ASN A 319 4.33 22.74 16.81
N ILE A 320 3.48 23.37 16.00
CA ILE A 320 3.42 23.22 14.55
C ILE A 320 4.13 24.42 13.92
N ASP A 321 5.20 24.14 13.19
CA ASP A 321 6.08 25.13 12.59
C ASP A 321 5.97 25.07 11.06
N TYR A 322 5.29 26.07 10.49
CA TYR A 322 5.31 26.32 9.06
C TYR A 322 6.65 26.98 8.70
N SER A 323 7.66 26.14 8.58
CA SER A 323 9.01 26.47 8.09
C SER A 323 9.24 25.84 6.72
N PHE A 324 10.45 25.94 6.17
CA PHE A 324 10.87 25.22 4.95
C PHE A 324 10.33 23.78 4.89
N TYR A 325 9.68 23.40 3.79
CA TYR A 325 9.26 22.01 3.54
C TYR A 325 10.32 21.36 2.65
N PRO A 326 10.67 20.08 2.88
CA PRO A 326 11.50 19.36 1.93
C PRO A 326 10.81 19.28 0.57
N GLU A 327 11.55 19.58 -0.49
CA GLU A 327 11.07 19.46 -1.86
C GLU A 327 11.72 18.28 -2.57
N ALA A 328 10.93 17.56 -3.35
CA ALA A 328 11.38 16.47 -4.21
C ALA A 328 10.53 16.46 -5.47
N SER A 329 11.15 16.63 -6.64
CA SER A 329 10.45 16.71 -7.93
C SER A 329 10.03 15.35 -8.49
N GLY A 330 10.41 14.25 -7.84
CA GLY A 330 10.16 12.88 -8.30
C GLY A 330 11.11 11.88 -7.65
N PRO A 331 10.95 10.58 -7.97
CA PRO A 331 11.98 9.58 -7.66
C PRO A 331 13.27 9.83 -8.45
N PRO A 332 14.39 9.19 -8.08
CA PRO A 332 15.61 9.17 -8.89
C PRO A 332 15.32 8.84 -10.35
N ALA A 333 15.96 9.54 -11.29
CA ALA A 333 15.74 9.32 -12.71
C ALA A 333 16.14 7.88 -13.12
N PRO A 334 15.39 7.23 -14.03
CA PRO A 334 15.78 5.91 -14.53
C PRO A 334 17.20 5.93 -15.13
N SER A 335 17.97 4.88 -14.88
CA SER A 335 19.31 4.68 -15.42
C SER A 335 19.50 3.25 -15.92
N ALA A 336 20.66 2.93 -16.50
CA ALA A 336 20.92 1.61 -17.08
C ALA A 336 20.72 0.49 -16.04
N GLY A 337 19.68 -0.32 -16.25
CA GLY A 337 19.32 -1.43 -15.34
C GLY A 337 18.59 -1.02 -14.08
N ARG A 338 18.20 0.26 -13.91
CA ARG A 338 17.48 0.80 -12.74
C ARG A 338 16.25 1.60 -13.19
N ASN A 339 15.07 1.01 -13.01
CA ASN A 339 13.78 1.63 -13.36
C ASN A 339 12.67 1.13 -12.43
N GLY A 340 11.44 1.60 -12.67
CA GLY A 340 10.23 1.09 -12.02
C GLY A 340 9.74 1.90 -10.82
N ALA A 341 10.40 2.98 -10.40
CA ALA A 341 9.94 3.82 -9.28
C ALA A 341 8.57 4.47 -9.53
N ALA A 342 7.77 4.57 -8.46
CA ALA A 342 6.47 5.23 -8.48
C ALA A 342 6.61 6.75 -8.61
N PRO A 343 5.71 7.44 -9.34
CA PRO A 343 5.69 8.90 -9.37
C PRO A 343 5.29 9.47 -8.01
N GLY A 344 5.66 10.71 -7.74
CA GLY A 344 5.25 11.43 -6.53
C GLY A 344 6.18 12.59 -6.22
N VAL A 345 5.63 13.68 -5.70
CA VAL A 345 6.38 14.91 -5.45
C VAL A 345 6.21 15.37 -4.01
N LEU A 346 7.26 15.95 -3.45
CA LEU A 346 7.15 16.76 -2.24
C LEU A 346 7.25 18.21 -2.65
N GLN A 347 6.23 18.99 -2.28
CA GLN A 347 6.15 20.41 -2.54
C GLN A 347 5.78 21.11 -1.25
N THR A 348 6.21 22.36 -1.12
CA THR A 348 5.78 23.20 -0.02
C THR A 348 4.28 23.50 -0.15
N PRO A 349 3.45 23.13 0.83
CA PRO A 349 2.02 23.38 0.76
C PRO A 349 1.71 24.86 0.92
N GLU A 350 0.55 25.29 0.44
CA GLU A 350 0.07 26.65 0.65
C GLU A 350 -0.14 26.92 2.15
N LEU A 351 0.35 28.05 2.65
CA LEU A 351 0.17 28.45 4.05
C LEU A 351 -1.31 28.45 4.47
N SER A 352 -2.21 28.79 3.54
CA SER A 352 -3.65 28.78 3.78
C SER A 352 -4.18 27.38 4.07
N SER A 353 -3.63 26.35 3.42
CA SER A 353 -3.99 24.95 3.64
C SER A 353 -3.55 24.48 5.02
N VAL A 354 -2.28 24.74 5.37
CA VAL A 354 -1.73 24.38 6.69
C VAL A 354 -2.48 25.09 7.83
N LYS A 355 -2.77 26.39 7.67
CA LYS A 355 -3.56 27.16 8.64
C LYS A 355 -4.98 26.61 8.77
N ALA A 356 -5.62 26.22 7.67
CA ALA A 356 -6.97 25.64 7.70
C ALA A 356 -6.99 24.31 8.45
N GLU A 357 -5.98 23.45 8.25
CA GLU A 357 -5.86 22.19 8.97
C GLU A 357 -5.60 22.41 10.47
N TRP A 358 -4.75 23.38 10.82
CA TRP A 358 -4.48 23.72 12.23
C TRP A 358 -5.74 24.28 12.91
N GLN A 359 -6.48 25.15 12.22
CA GLN A 359 -7.76 25.67 12.71
C GLN A 359 -8.80 24.56 12.89
N ARG A 360 -8.81 23.54 12.01
CA ARG A 360 -9.65 22.35 12.18
C ARG A 360 -9.30 21.61 13.48
N ALA A 361 -8.02 21.44 13.76
CA ALA A 361 -7.56 20.81 15.01
C ALA A 361 -7.97 21.63 16.26
N GLU A 362 -7.76 22.95 16.23
CA GLU A 362 -8.19 23.87 17.29
C GLU A 362 -9.69 23.78 17.56
N ALA A 363 -10.51 23.72 16.51
CA ALA A 363 -11.96 23.65 16.63
C ALA A 363 -12.48 22.35 17.27
N MET A 364 -11.68 21.26 17.22
CA MET A 364 -12.01 20.00 17.88
C MET A 364 -11.70 19.99 19.38
N LEU A 365 -10.89 20.95 19.86
CA LEU A 365 -10.50 21.05 21.26
C LEU A 365 -11.48 21.94 22.05
N PRO A 366 -11.76 21.64 23.33
CA PRO A 366 -12.60 22.51 24.15
C PRO A 366 -11.96 23.89 24.33
N LYS A 367 -12.82 24.93 24.35
CA LYS A 367 -12.38 26.32 24.56
C LYS A 367 -11.48 26.45 25.79
N GLY A 368 -10.29 27.03 25.61
CA GLY A 368 -9.32 27.26 26.68
C GLY A 368 -8.51 26.02 27.09
N LYS A 369 -8.68 24.87 26.43
CA LYS A 369 -7.90 23.65 26.67
C LYS A 369 -6.88 23.34 25.56
N SER A 370 -6.72 24.23 24.57
CA SER A 370 -5.75 24.00 23.51
C SER A 370 -4.31 24.08 24.01
N ASN A 371 -3.53 23.10 23.58
CA ASN A 371 -2.08 23.00 23.76
C ASN A 371 -1.35 23.00 22.42
N LEU A 372 -2.06 23.32 21.33
CA LEU A 372 -1.47 23.45 20.00
C LEU A 372 -0.98 24.89 19.83
N ARG A 373 0.20 25.05 19.24
CA ARG A 373 0.75 26.35 18.88
C ARG A 373 1.17 26.33 17.43
N PHE A 374 0.81 27.37 16.69
CA PHE A 374 1.18 27.55 15.29
C PHE A 374 2.21 28.66 15.15
N TYR A 375 3.29 28.37 14.42
CA TYR A 375 4.37 29.30 14.11
C TYR A 375 4.46 29.48 12.60
N GLU A 376 4.44 30.73 12.17
CA GLU A 376 4.62 31.13 10.78
C GLU A 376 6.07 31.59 10.59
N GLY A 377 6.85 30.80 9.87
CA GLY A 377 8.19 31.15 9.43
C GLY A 377 8.22 31.88 8.10
N SER A 378 9.39 32.37 7.70
CA SER A 378 9.63 32.78 6.31
C SER A 378 9.84 31.52 5.45
N ASN A 379 9.27 31.50 4.24
CA ASN A 379 9.42 30.39 3.30
C ASN A 379 10.66 30.62 2.41
N SER A 380 11.85 30.77 3.03
CA SER A 380 13.12 30.97 2.30
C SER A 380 14.04 29.77 2.52
N ALA A 381 14.84 29.40 1.52
CA ALA A 381 15.85 28.34 1.63
C ALA A 381 16.86 28.57 2.78
N ASN A 382 16.97 29.81 3.27
CA ASN A 382 17.83 30.21 4.38
C ASN A 382 17.12 30.26 5.75
N SER A 383 15.80 30.07 5.80
CA SER A 383 15.02 30.10 7.03
C SER A 383 14.57 28.69 7.40
N MET A 384 15.40 28.12 8.26
CA MET A 384 15.27 26.85 8.98
C MET A 384 13.97 26.78 9.81
N GLN A 385 13.79 25.70 10.60
CA GLN A 385 12.87 25.69 11.75
C GLN A 385 12.87 27.06 12.44
N THR A 386 11.71 27.63 12.73
CA THR A 386 11.70 28.98 13.32
C THR A 386 12.36 28.94 14.69
N ASP A 387 13.32 29.83 14.93
CA ASP A 387 14.01 29.93 16.23
C ASP A 387 13.00 30.05 17.37
N LYS A 388 11.88 30.75 17.12
CA LYS A 388 10.77 30.90 18.05
C LYS A 388 10.07 29.57 18.39
N ALA A 389 9.79 28.72 17.39
CA ALA A 389 9.17 27.42 17.64
C ALA A 389 10.12 26.50 18.42
N LEU A 390 11.41 26.47 18.07
CA LEU A 390 12.41 25.69 18.79
C LEU A 390 12.60 26.17 20.23
N VAL A 391 12.72 27.47 20.47
CA VAL A 391 12.79 28.04 21.83
C VAL A 391 11.55 27.66 22.63
N THR A 392 10.35 27.82 22.07
CA THR A 392 9.12 27.49 22.81
C THR A 392 9.05 25.99 23.14
N PHE A 393 9.46 25.12 22.22
CA PHE A 393 9.56 23.68 22.45
C PHE A 393 10.53 23.36 23.61
N LEU A 394 11.67 24.03 23.67
CA LEU A 394 12.63 23.86 24.77
C LEU A 394 12.08 24.39 26.11
N GLU A 395 11.36 25.50 26.09
CA GLU A 395 10.66 26.04 27.27
C GLU A 395 9.59 25.07 27.79
N ASP A 396 8.82 24.42 26.91
CA ASP A 396 7.86 23.37 27.30
C ASP A 396 8.55 22.20 28.02
N LEU A 397 9.80 21.90 27.65
CA LEU A 397 10.67 20.92 28.30
C LEU A 397 11.39 21.48 29.55
N GLY A 398 11.12 22.72 29.96
CA GLY A 398 11.71 23.34 31.14
C GLY A 398 13.15 23.84 30.92
N VAL A 399 13.54 24.07 29.68
CA VAL A 399 14.87 24.57 29.30
C VAL A 399 14.75 26.02 28.84
N ASP A 400 15.30 26.94 29.63
CA ASP A 400 15.51 28.32 29.21
C ASP A 400 16.65 28.37 28.19
N ALA A 401 16.31 28.65 26.92
CA ALA A 401 17.20 28.49 25.78
C ALA A 401 17.42 29.80 25.03
N GLU A 402 18.69 30.14 24.79
CA GLU A 402 19.08 31.23 23.91
C GLU A 402 19.76 30.65 22.66
N LEU A 403 19.13 30.81 21.50
CA LEU A 403 19.70 30.37 20.22
C LEU A 403 20.72 31.41 19.71
N LYS A 404 21.94 31.39 20.27
CA LYS A 404 23.04 32.29 19.88
C LYS A 404 23.81 31.78 18.67
N GLY A 405 23.53 32.33 17.48
CA GLY A 405 24.31 32.12 16.25
C GLY A 405 24.45 30.66 15.80
N MET A 406 24.99 30.43 14.59
CA MET A 406 25.36 29.08 14.16
C MET A 406 26.65 28.64 14.85
N ASP A 407 26.66 27.43 15.45
CA ASP A 407 27.90 26.80 15.90
C ASP A 407 28.60 26.17 14.70
N THR A 408 29.75 26.73 14.32
CA THR A 408 30.60 26.20 13.26
C THR A 408 31.92 25.64 13.79
N SER A 409 32.07 25.51 15.12
CA SER A 409 33.35 25.09 15.74
C SER A 409 33.82 23.74 15.20
N LEU A 410 32.88 22.78 15.13
CA LEU A 410 33.15 21.41 14.67
C LEU A 410 33.27 21.30 13.14
N LEU A 411 32.52 22.12 12.40
CA LEU A 411 32.64 22.20 10.94
C LEU A 411 34.05 22.66 10.52
N ASN A 412 34.61 23.65 11.22
CA ASN A 412 35.91 24.23 10.89
C ASN A 412 37.09 23.26 11.15
N THR A 413 36.92 22.31 12.05
CA THR A 413 37.93 21.29 12.37
C THR A 413 37.88 20.07 11.44
N GLY A 414 36.80 19.92 10.66
CA GLY A 414 36.60 18.80 9.73
C GLY A 414 36.21 17.50 10.44
N LEU A 415 35.57 16.59 9.71
CA LEU A 415 35.24 15.27 10.26
C LEU A 415 36.51 14.50 10.65
N PRO A 416 36.50 13.79 11.80
CA PRO A 416 37.59 12.88 12.14
C PRO A 416 37.85 11.89 11.00
N SER A 417 39.11 11.62 10.67
CA SER A 417 39.47 10.72 9.56
C SER A 417 38.95 9.30 9.73
N HIS A 418 38.75 8.87 10.98
CA HIS A 418 38.19 7.57 11.33
C HIS A 418 36.67 7.62 11.48
N TRP A 419 35.99 8.76 11.30
CA TRP A 419 34.54 8.86 11.49
C TRP A 419 33.78 7.89 10.57
N LEU A 420 32.59 7.46 11.02
CA LEU A 420 31.73 6.55 10.28
C LEU A 420 31.41 7.05 8.87
N ASN A 421 31.46 6.15 7.91
CA ASN A 421 30.97 6.42 6.56
C ASN A 421 29.43 6.44 6.57
N ALA A 422 28.86 7.57 6.15
CA ALA A 422 27.41 7.77 6.12
C ALA A 422 26.69 6.89 5.09
N GLU A 423 27.35 6.55 3.97
CA GLU A 423 26.82 5.66 2.94
C GLU A 423 26.78 4.20 3.42
N ASP A 424 27.84 3.72 4.07
CA ASP A 424 27.85 2.37 4.69
C ASP A 424 26.76 2.24 5.75
N ARG A 425 26.53 3.30 6.53
CA ARG A 425 25.44 3.36 7.53
C ARG A 425 24.06 3.33 6.87
N GLN A 426 23.89 3.98 5.72
CA GLN A 426 22.65 3.91 4.95
C GLN A 426 22.42 2.50 4.40
N GLU A 427 23.45 1.83 3.89
CA GLU A 427 23.32 0.43 3.45
C GLU A 427 22.86 -0.45 4.62
N ARG A 428 23.52 -0.38 5.77
CA ARG A 428 23.12 -1.15 6.96
C ARG A 428 21.68 -0.88 7.37
N ALA A 429 21.23 0.38 7.34
CA ALA A 429 19.85 0.73 7.66
C ALA A 429 18.83 0.12 6.68
N VAL A 430 19.11 0.14 5.37
CA VAL A 430 18.27 -0.49 4.35
C VAL A 430 18.23 -2.01 4.56
N ARG A 431 19.40 -2.65 4.69
CA ARG A 431 19.51 -4.10 4.86
C ARG A 431 18.88 -4.57 6.17
N ALA A 432 18.96 -3.80 7.25
CA ALA A 432 18.33 -4.15 8.51
C ALA A 432 16.79 -4.25 8.37
N MET A 433 16.15 -3.29 7.70
CA MET A 433 14.70 -3.34 7.45
C MET A 433 14.33 -4.46 6.47
N GLU A 434 15.10 -4.61 5.38
CA GLU A 434 14.90 -5.69 4.40
C GLU A 434 15.00 -7.07 5.07
N ASN A 435 16.07 -7.33 5.81
CA ASN A 435 16.30 -8.61 6.47
C ASN A 435 15.20 -8.96 7.46
N HIS A 436 14.64 -7.98 8.17
CA HIS A 436 13.48 -8.24 9.03
C HIS A 436 12.26 -8.65 8.21
N MET A 437 11.91 -7.91 7.15
CA MET A 437 10.79 -8.26 6.27
C MET A 437 10.94 -9.64 5.62
N GLN A 438 12.15 -10.01 5.19
CA GLN A 438 12.39 -11.34 4.62
C GLN A 438 12.15 -12.47 5.64
N GLN A 439 12.33 -12.22 6.96
CA GLN A 439 11.98 -13.17 8.02
C GLN A 439 10.46 -13.28 8.23
N LEU A 440 9.71 -12.20 7.99
CA LEU A 440 8.25 -12.17 8.14
C LEU A 440 7.52 -12.97 7.06
N ILE A 441 8.11 -13.12 5.86
CA ILE A 441 7.52 -13.87 4.74
C ILE A 441 7.10 -15.29 5.15
N PRO A 442 8.02 -16.17 5.63
CA PRO A 442 7.62 -17.51 6.09
C PRO A 442 6.76 -17.48 7.36
N ALA A 443 6.96 -16.51 8.26
CA ALA A 443 6.15 -16.39 9.48
C ALA A 443 4.67 -16.10 9.19
N SER A 444 4.39 -15.34 8.12
CA SER A 444 3.02 -15.01 7.70
C SER A 444 2.17 -16.25 7.40
N GLU A 445 2.78 -17.33 6.89
CA GLU A 445 2.08 -18.58 6.62
C GLU A 445 1.63 -19.26 7.91
N THR A 446 2.48 -19.29 8.94
CA THR A 446 2.09 -19.81 10.26
C THR A 446 0.92 -19.02 10.86
N ILE A 447 0.87 -17.70 10.64
CA ILE A 447 -0.27 -16.87 11.07
C ILE A 447 -1.55 -17.31 10.34
N ARG A 448 -1.50 -17.54 9.02
CA ARG A 448 -2.66 -18.01 8.25
C ARG A 448 -3.06 -19.45 8.62
N ASP A 449 -2.10 -20.32 8.93
CA ASP A 449 -2.40 -21.67 9.43
C ASP A 449 -3.25 -21.62 10.70
N ASN A 450 -2.88 -20.78 11.66
CA ASN A 450 -3.59 -20.64 12.92
C ASN A 450 -4.92 -19.88 12.79
N THR A 451 -4.95 -18.81 12.00
CA THR A 451 -6.11 -17.90 11.95
C THR A 451 -7.13 -18.26 10.87
N PHE A 452 -6.74 -19.04 9.87
CA PHE A 452 -7.62 -19.47 8.77
C PHE A 452 -7.73 -21.00 8.69
N TRP A 453 -6.63 -21.72 8.45
CA TRP A 453 -6.72 -23.16 8.13
C TRP A 453 -7.21 -24.02 9.28
N GLN A 454 -6.74 -23.80 10.51
CA GLN A 454 -7.23 -24.52 11.69
C GLN A 454 -8.73 -24.33 11.93
N THR A 455 -9.29 -23.20 11.50
CA THR A 455 -10.75 -22.98 11.61
C THR A 455 -11.55 -23.83 10.61
N LEU A 456 -10.92 -24.36 9.55
CA LEU A 456 -11.56 -25.16 8.51
C LEU A 456 -11.35 -26.67 8.67
N ASP A 457 -10.63 -27.13 9.70
CA ASP A 457 -10.40 -28.57 9.94
C ASP A 457 -11.70 -29.29 10.30
N THR A 458 -11.97 -30.44 9.66
CA THR A 458 -13.26 -31.14 9.53
C THR A 458 -14.05 -31.50 10.81
N ASN A 459 -13.52 -31.20 11.99
CA ASN A 459 -14.25 -31.23 13.27
C ASN A 459 -14.84 -29.86 13.66
N SER A 460 -14.65 -28.81 12.84
CA SER A 460 -15.05 -27.43 13.11
C SER A 460 -16.44 -27.11 12.56
N GLY A 461 -17.49 -27.43 13.32
CA GLY A 461 -18.82 -26.80 13.20
C GLY A 461 -19.40 -26.63 11.77
N ASP A 462 -20.08 -25.51 11.54
CA ASP A 462 -20.68 -25.16 10.24
C ASP A 462 -19.65 -24.48 9.32
N LEU A 463 -19.03 -25.27 8.43
CA LEU A 463 -18.06 -24.79 7.44
C LEU A 463 -18.60 -23.64 6.56
N LYS A 464 -19.91 -23.58 6.29
CA LYS A 464 -20.51 -22.50 5.50
C LYS A 464 -20.44 -21.20 6.26
N ALA A 465 -20.81 -21.20 7.55
CA ALA A 465 -20.72 -20.03 8.41
C ALA A 465 -19.28 -19.55 8.59
N ILE A 466 -18.33 -20.48 8.81
CA ILE A 466 -16.90 -20.15 8.96
C ILE A 466 -16.35 -19.50 7.69
N LYS A 467 -16.62 -20.07 6.51
CA LYS A 467 -16.21 -19.48 5.23
C LYS A 467 -16.87 -18.13 4.98
N SER A 468 -18.13 -17.95 5.37
CA SER A 468 -18.82 -16.66 5.26
C SER A 468 -18.14 -15.59 6.12
N ALA A 469 -17.73 -15.92 7.35
CA ALA A 469 -16.98 -15.01 8.21
C ALA A 469 -15.60 -14.65 7.63
N HIS A 470 -14.86 -15.64 7.10
CA HIS A 470 -13.59 -15.37 6.43
C HIS A 470 -13.75 -14.58 5.14
N ARG A 471 -14.83 -14.79 4.38
CA ARG A 471 -15.14 -13.99 3.20
C ARG A 471 -15.43 -12.54 3.57
N ALA A 472 -16.20 -12.31 4.63
CA ALA A 472 -16.41 -10.97 5.16
C ALA A 472 -15.08 -10.32 5.56
N ARG A 473 -14.18 -11.07 6.23
CA ARG A 473 -12.83 -10.60 6.56
C ARG A 473 -12.03 -10.25 5.29
N LEU A 474 -11.99 -11.12 4.28
CA LEU A 474 -11.30 -10.82 3.01
C LEU A 474 -11.84 -9.55 2.35
N TRP A 475 -13.15 -9.32 2.43
CA TRP A 475 -13.78 -8.13 1.90
C TRP A 475 -13.32 -6.86 2.62
N GLU A 476 -13.19 -6.89 3.94
CA GLU A 476 -12.67 -5.77 4.73
C GLU A 476 -11.17 -5.53 4.45
N GLU A 477 -10.37 -6.59 4.34
CA GLU A 477 -8.92 -6.51 4.06
C GLU A 477 -8.63 -5.89 2.68
N LEU A 478 -9.38 -6.27 1.64
CA LEU A 478 -9.26 -5.66 0.31
C LEU A 478 -9.92 -4.26 0.25
N GLY A 479 -10.72 -3.91 1.25
CA GLY A 479 -11.55 -2.73 1.32
C GLY A 479 -12.93 -2.94 0.70
N LYS A 480 -13.96 -2.62 1.48
CA LYS A 480 -15.37 -2.81 1.11
C LYS A 480 -16.03 -1.50 0.68
N LEU A 481 -16.64 -1.53 -0.50
CA LEU A 481 -17.63 -0.55 -0.94
C LEU A 481 -19.05 -1.12 -0.76
N PRO A 482 -20.09 -0.27 -0.69
CA PRO A 482 -21.47 -0.73 -0.73
C PRO A 482 -21.74 -1.53 -2.01
N ASP A 483 -22.68 -2.48 -1.95
CA ASP A 483 -23.14 -3.18 -3.15
C ASP A 483 -23.63 -2.18 -4.22
N PRO A 484 -23.57 -2.54 -5.52
CA PRO A 484 -24.02 -1.67 -6.59
C PRO A 484 -25.45 -1.18 -6.35
N ASN A 485 -25.66 0.12 -6.27
CA ASN A 485 -26.88 0.72 -5.71
C ASN A 485 -27.67 1.63 -6.67
N VAL A 486 -27.24 1.73 -7.92
CA VAL A 486 -27.99 2.41 -9.01
C VAL A 486 -28.61 1.39 -9.97
N PRO A 487 -29.67 1.72 -10.75
CA PRO A 487 -30.15 0.85 -11.82
C PRO A 487 -29.04 0.53 -12.84
N ASN A 488 -29.08 -0.63 -13.50
CA ASN A 488 -28.02 -1.04 -14.43
C ASN A 488 -27.91 -0.13 -15.66
N ASN A 489 -28.98 0.58 -16.01
CA ASN A 489 -29.06 1.53 -17.10
C ASN A 489 -28.46 1.01 -18.41
N THR A 490 -28.63 -0.28 -18.68
CA THR A 490 -27.89 -1.02 -19.72
C THR A 490 -27.88 -0.27 -21.05
N GLU A 491 -26.68 0.03 -21.53
CA GLU A 491 -26.41 0.60 -22.84
C GLU A 491 -25.63 -0.42 -23.66
N ALA A 492 -26.01 -0.60 -24.92
CA ALA A 492 -25.33 -1.55 -25.79
C ALA A 492 -25.22 -1.07 -27.24
N ARG A 493 -24.23 -1.58 -27.95
CA ARG A 493 -24.15 -1.48 -29.41
C ARG A 493 -23.66 -2.78 -30.03
N PHE A 494 -24.10 -3.05 -31.25
CA PHE A 494 -23.52 -4.12 -32.05
C PHE A 494 -22.01 -3.92 -32.21
N TYR A 495 -21.23 -4.97 -31.98
CA TYR A 495 -19.77 -4.95 -32.12
C TYR A 495 -19.31 -5.72 -33.36
N SER A 496 -19.65 -7.01 -33.44
CA SER A 496 -19.31 -7.87 -34.58
C SER A 496 -20.21 -9.11 -34.63
N GLU A 497 -20.13 -9.89 -35.70
CA GLU A 497 -20.80 -11.19 -35.78
C GLU A 497 -19.97 -12.21 -36.56
N THR A 498 -20.15 -13.49 -36.22
CA THR A 498 -19.67 -14.64 -36.98
C THR A 498 -20.86 -15.49 -37.42
N GLU A 499 -20.62 -16.64 -38.08
CA GLU A 499 -21.67 -17.63 -38.31
C GLU A 499 -22.21 -18.22 -36.99
N GLY A 500 -21.37 -18.32 -35.95
CA GLY A 500 -21.69 -18.99 -34.69
C GLY A 500 -22.23 -18.09 -33.57
N TRP A 501 -21.94 -16.79 -33.56
CA TRP A 501 -22.35 -15.88 -32.49
C TRP A 501 -22.46 -14.41 -32.93
N THR A 502 -23.12 -13.60 -32.12
CA THR A 502 -23.20 -12.14 -32.26
C THR A 502 -22.57 -11.47 -31.05
N ALA A 503 -21.70 -10.48 -31.25
CA ALA A 503 -21.09 -9.70 -30.19
C ALA A 503 -21.72 -8.32 -30.03
N TYR A 504 -21.90 -7.92 -28.78
CA TYR A 504 -22.40 -6.61 -28.36
C TYR A 504 -21.42 -6.00 -27.37
N GLU A 505 -21.12 -4.73 -27.54
CA GLU A 505 -20.44 -3.98 -26.51
C GLU A 505 -21.51 -3.48 -25.52
N VAL A 506 -21.30 -3.72 -24.22
CA VAL A 506 -22.29 -3.50 -23.16
C VAL A 506 -21.67 -2.68 -22.04
N LYS A 507 -22.41 -1.68 -21.56
CA LYS A 507 -22.07 -0.81 -20.44
C LYS A 507 -23.17 -0.91 -19.39
N LEU A 508 -22.77 -1.03 -18.12
CA LEU A 508 -23.64 -1.25 -16.96
C LEU A 508 -23.23 -0.27 -15.85
N ASP A 509 -24.16 0.56 -15.38
CA ASP A 509 -23.90 1.43 -14.23
C ASP A 509 -23.75 0.60 -12.94
N VAL A 510 -22.82 1.00 -12.07
CA VAL A 510 -22.48 0.30 -10.81
C VAL A 510 -22.79 1.20 -9.62
N TRP A 511 -22.22 2.40 -9.61
CA TRP A 511 -22.49 3.51 -8.69
C TRP A 511 -22.59 4.80 -9.50
N GLU A 512 -22.99 5.91 -8.88
CA GLU A 512 -22.95 7.21 -9.55
C GLU A 512 -21.54 7.50 -10.09
N GLY A 513 -21.43 7.74 -11.40
CA GLY A 513 -20.15 8.01 -12.08
C GLY A 513 -19.25 6.79 -12.32
N VAL A 514 -19.60 5.59 -11.84
CA VAL A 514 -18.81 4.36 -11.99
C VAL A 514 -19.62 3.29 -12.71
N PHE A 515 -19.05 2.72 -13.77
CA PHE A 515 -19.68 1.68 -14.58
C PHE A 515 -18.76 0.47 -14.81
N ALA A 516 -19.36 -0.66 -15.14
CA ALA A 516 -18.71 -1.83 -15.73
C ALA A 516 -18.94 -1.82 -17.25
N TRP A 517 -17.96 -2.29 -18.01
CA TRP A 517 -18.03 -2.33 -19.47
C TRP A 517 -17.32 -3.56 -20.03
N GLY A 518 -17.82 -4.10 -21.13
CA GLY A 518 -17.24 -5.26 -21.78
C GLY A 518 -17.88 -5.61 -23.12
N ILE A 519 -17.47 -6.74 -23.68
CA ILE A 519 -18.06 -7.32 -24.90
C ILE A 519 -18.77 -8.62 -24.54
N LEU A 520 -20.08 -8.69 -24.79
CA LEU A 520 -20.91 -9.88 -24.68
C LEU A 520 -20.97 -10.63 -26.02
N LEU A 521 -20.68 -11.92 -26.04
CA LEU A 521 -20.89 -12.81 -27.18
C LEU A 521 -22.09 -13.72 -26.88
N VAL A 522 -23.08 -13.70 -27.75
CA VAL A 522 -24.30 -14.52 -27.66
C VAL A 522 -24.30 -15.50 -28.83
N PRO A 523 -24.23 -16.82 -28.60
CA PRO A 523 -24.24 -17.78 -29.70
C PRO A 523 -25.58 -17.81 -30.46
N LYS A 524 -25.52 -18.18 -31.74
CA LYS A 524 -26.64 -18.20 -32.69
C LYS A 524 -27.24 -19.60 -32.81
N GLY A 525 -28.50 -19.67 -33.27
CA GLY A 525 -29.16 -20.95 -33.58
C GLY A 525 -29.48 -21.81 -32.36
N ILE A 526 -29.61 -21.18 -31.20
CA ILE A 526 -29.88 -21.84 -29.92
C ILE A 526 -31.38 -21.82 -29.65
N ASP A 527 -31.89 -22.87 -29.01
CA ASP A 527 -33.24 -22.91 -28.49
C ASP A 527 -33.43 -21.83 -27.41
N PRO A 528 -34.25 -20.80 -27.64
CA PRO A 528 -34.47 -19.72 -26.68
C PRO A 528 -35.16 -20.19 -25.39
N SER A 529 -35.68 -21.42 -25.34
CA SER A 529 -36.26 -22.01 -24.12
C SER A 529 -35.25 -22.67 -23.18
N VAL A 530 -33.98 -22.80 -23.61
CA VAL A 530 -32.92 -23.44 -22.82
C VAL A 530 -31.85 -22.40 -22.46
N PRO A 531 -31.83 -21.91 -21.20
CA PRO A 531 -30.78 -21.02 -20.72
C PRO A 531 -29.39 -21.67 -20.82
N LEU A 532 -28.39 -20.85 -21.13
CA LEU A 532 -27.04 -21.31 -21.43
C LEU A 532 -26.07 -21.03 -20.28
N PRO A 533 -25.06 -21.89 -20.08
CA PRO A 533 -23.96 -21.53 -19.21
C PRO A 533 -23.22 -20.30 -19.76
N ALA A 534 -22.81 -19.42 -18.87
CA ALA A 534 -22.02 -18.24 -19.21
C ALA A 534 -20.58 -18.35 -18.71
N VAL A 535 -19.64 -17.71 -19.38
CA VAL A 535 -18.25 -17.58 -18.91
C VAL A 535 -17.80 -16.14 -19.01
N VAL A 536 -17.35 -15.58 -17.88
CA VAL A 536 -16.66 -14.30 -17.84
C VAL A 536 -15.18 -14.51 -18.14
N THR A 537 -14.68 -13.90 -19.22
CA THR A 537 -13.30 -14.08 -19.71
C THR A 537 -12.47 -12.83 -19.52
N GLN A 538 -11.46 -12.87 -18.64
CA GLN A 538 -10.73 -11.68 -18.22
C GLN A 538 -9.32 -11.57 -18.81
N HIS A 539 -9.03 -10.41 -19.42
CA HIS A 539 -7.69 -10.04 -19.88
C HIS A 539 -6.77 -9.58 -18.74
N GLY A 540 -5.46 -9.55 -19.02
CA GLY A 540 -4.41 -9.05 -18.15
C GLY A 540 -4.11 -7.54 -18.27
N LEU A 541 -2.95 -7.14 -17.73
CA LEU A 541 -2.45 -5.76 -17.66
C LEU A 541 -2.39 -5.08 -19.05
N GLU A 542 -2.87 -3.83 -19.16
CA GLU A 542 -2.98 -3.05 -20.40
C GLU A 542 -3.78 -3.73 -21.52
N GLY A 543 -4.60 -4.72 -21.19
CA GLY A 543 -5.48 -5.40 -22.14
C GLY A 543 -6.82 -4.68 -22.30
N LEU A 544 -7.53 -5.01 -23.36
CA LEU A 544 -8.90 -4.59 -23.64
C LEU A 544 -9.81 -5.82 -23.84
N PRO A 545 -11.14 -5.68 -23.66
CA PRO A 545 -12.10 -6.76 -23.94
C PRO A 545 -11.86 -7.49 -25.26
N LYS A 546 -11.61 -6.75 -26.35
CA LYS A 546 -11.37 -7.33 -27.68
C LYS A 546 -10.17 -8.28 -27.75
N ASP A 547 -9.19 -8.12 -26.88
CA ASP A 547 -7.92 -8.88 -26.92
C ASP A 547 -8.14 -10.36 -26.61
N VAL A 548 -9.18 -10.70 -25.84
CA VAL A 548 -9.52 -12.11 -25.55
C VAL A 548 -10.37 -12.77 -26.64
N LEU A 549 -10.93 -11.97 -27.55
CA LEU A 549 -11.75 -12.43 -28.68
C LEU A 549 -10.90 -12.71 -29.93
N THR A 550 -9.82 -11.96 -30.14
CA THR A 550 -9.10 -11.95 -31.42
C THR A 550 -8.52 -13.32 -31.79
N LYS A 551 -8.87 -13.79 -32.99
CA LYS A 551 -8.29 -14.98 -33.63
C LYS A 551 -7.25 -14.62 -34.70
N ASP A 552 -6.99 -13.32 -34.89
CA ASP A 552 -5.98 -12.85 -35.83
C ASP A 552 -4.57 -13.09 -35.25
N LYS A 553 -3.83 -14.03 -35.84
CA LYS A 553 -2.48 -14.41 -35.42
C LYS A 553 -1.46 -13.29 -35.53
N SER A 554 -1.76 -12.24 -36.31
CA SER A 554 -0.90 -11.07 -36.46
C SER A 554 -1.02 -10.08 -35.29
N GLU A 555 -2.13 -10.12 -34.54
CA GLU A 555 -2.31 -9.25 -33.37
C GLU A 555 -1.49 -9.73 -32.17
N ARG A 556 -0.87 -8.79 -31.46
CA ARG A 556 -0.04 -9.08 -30.28
C ARG A 556 -0.82 -9.89 -29.22
N ALA A 557 -2.09 -9.56 -29.01
CA ALA A 557 -2.97 -10.19 -28.03
C ALA A 557 -3.18 -11.69 -28.30
N TYR A 558 -3.17 -12.12 -29.57
CA TYR A 558 -3.38 -13.51 -29.94
C TYR A 558 -2.38 -14.46 -29.26
N LYS A 559 -1.12 -14.04 -29.11
CA LYS A 559 -0.09 -14.87 -28.46
C LYS A 559 -0.48 -15.26 -27.03
N ALA A 560 -1.10 -14.33 -26.30
CA ALA A 560 -1.51 -14.55 -24.90
C ALA A 560 -2.87 -15.25 -24.82
N TYR A 561 -3.86 -14.84 -25.61
CA TYR A 561 -5.25 -15.26 -25.40
C TYR A 561 -5.79 -16.25 -26.43
N LYS A 562 -5.21 -16.27 -27.64
CA LYS A 562 -5.59 -17.18 -28.74
C LYS A 562 -7.09 -17.15 -29.10
N GLY A 563 -7.79 -16.07 -28.79
CA GLY A 563 -9.22 -15.93 -29.04
C GLY A 563 -10.10 -16.84 -28.17
N PHE A 564 -9.66 -17.21 -26.96
CA PHE A 564 -10.37 -18.17 -26.11
C PHE A 564 -11.81 -17.77 -25.78
N ALA A 565 -12.14 -16.47 -25.73
CA ALA A 565 -13.51 -16.01 -25.56
C ALA A 565 -14.38 -16.38 -26.77
N SER A 566 -13.85 -16.20 -27.98
CA SER A 566 -14.52 -16.60 -29.22
C SER A 566 -14.64 -18.13 -29.32
N ASP A 567 -13.62 -18.89 -28.90
CA ASP A 567 -13.69 -20.36 -28.87
C ASP A 567 -14.75 -20.89 -27.89
N LEU A 568 -14.94 -20.22 -26.75
CA LEU A 568 -16.01 -20.55 -25.80
C LEU A 568 -17.39 -20.22 -26.37
N ALA A 569 -17.55 -19.08 -27.03
CA ALA A 569 -18.79 -18.75 -27.72
C ALA A 569 -19.13 -19.76 -28.83
N ASP A 570 -18.14 -20.18 -29.63
CA ASP A 570 -18.29 -21.23 -30.65
C ASP A 570 -18.68 -22.59 -30.03
N ARG A 571 -18.39 -22.81 -28.74
CA ARG A 571 -18.79 -23.99 -27.97
C ARG A 571 -20.17 -23.86 -27.32
N GLY A 572 -20.90 -22.78 -27.57
CA GLY A 572 -22.26 -22.57 -27.04
C GLY A 572 -22.32 -21.97 -25.63
N TYR A 573 -21.25 -21.31 -25.17
CA TYR A 573 -21.31 -20.49 -23.96
C TYR A 573 -21.73 -19.06 -24.30
N VAL A 574 -22.55 -18.44 -23.45
CA VAL A 574 -22.60 -16.97 -23.42
C VAL A 574 -21.29 -16.48 -22.85
N VAL A 575 -20.62 -15.53 -23.49
CA VAL A 575 -19.32 -15.05 -23.01
C VAL A 575 -19.41 -13.56 -22.72
N PHE A 576 -18.94 -13.13 -21.56
CA PHE A 576 -18.77 -11.72 -21.25
C PHE A 576 -17.28 -11.43 -21.01
N ALA A 577 -16.69 -10.56 -21.81
CA ALA A 577 -15.32 -10.10 -21.65
C ALA A 577 -15.31 -8.68 -21.07
N PRO A 578 -15.24 -8.50 -19.74
CA PRO A 578 -15.18 -7.17 -19.14
C PRO A 578 -13.80 -6.53 -19.30
N HIS A 579 -13.80 -5.20 -19.20
CA HIS A 579 -12.61 -4.43 -18.92
C HIS A 579 -12.50 -4.20 -17.41
N ASN A 580 -11.31 -4.42 -16.86
CA ASN A 580 -10.97 -4.08 -15.48
C ASN A 580 -10.03 -2.86 -15.44
N LEU A 581 -9.79 -2.30 -14.25
CA LEU A 581 -9.02 -1.06 -14.05
C LEU A 581 -7.50 -1.21 -14.25
N TYR A 582 -7.05 -1.61 -15.45
CA TYR A 582 -5.64 -1.92 -15.76
C TYR A 582 -5.10 -1.18 -16.99
N TRP A 583 -5.64 0.00 -17.30
CA TRP A 583 -5.38 0.73 -18.54
C TRP A 583 -4.68 2.07 -18.33
N GLY A 584 -3.64 2.33 -19.13
CA GLY A 584 -3.02 3.65 -19.22
C GLY A 584 -1.84 3.85 -18.29
N GLN A 585 -1.08 2.79 -17.99
CA GLN A 585 0.13 2.83 -17.16
C GLN A 585 -0.13 3.48 -15.80
N ASP A 586 0.50 4.62 -15.49
CA ASP A 586 0.30 5.31 -14.22
C ASP A 586 -1.14 5.80 -14.03
N ASN A 587 -1.92 5.99 -15.10
CA ASN A 587 -3.30 6.47 -15.01
C ASN A 587 -4.18 5.58 -14.14
N PHE A 588 -4.07 4.25 -14.25
CA PHE A 588 -4.83 3.34 -13.39
C PHE A 588 -4.13 3.10 -12.05
N ARG A 589 -2.80 3.08 -12.03
CA ARG A 589 -2.04 2.81 -10.80
C ARG A 589 -2.24 3.90 -9.75
N VAL A 590 -2.40 5.15 -10.18
CA VAL A 590 -2.75 6.27 -9.30
C VAL A 590 -4.12 6.08 -8.64
N LEU A 591 -5.06 5.35 -9.26
CA LEU A 591 -6.35 5.03 -8.62
C LEU A 591 -6.15 4.16 -7.37
N GLN A 592 -5.22 3.19 -7.39
CA GLN A 592 -4.83 2.45 -6.18
C GLN A 592 -4.32 3.40 -5.09
N ARG A 593 -3.51 4.39 -5.47
CA ARG A 593 -2.94 5.36 -4.52
C ARG A 593 -3.99 6.28 -3.91
N LYS A 594 -5.04 6.64 -4.65
CA LYS A 594 -6.21 7.36 -4.13
C LYS A 594 -7.08 6.48 -3.23
N ALA A 595 -7.23 5.20 -3.58
CA ALA A 595 -8.03 4.24 -2.83
C ALA A 595 -7.40 3.87 -1.48
N ASN A 596 -6.08 3.68 -1.43
CA ASN A 596 -5.38 3.20 -0.24
C ASN A 596 -5.65 4.05 1.02
N PRO A 597 -5.55 5.39 1.02
CA PRO A 597 -5.86 6.21 2.20
C PRO A 597 -7.29 6.07 2.71
N LEU A 598 -8.24 5.71 1.83
CA LEU A 598 -9.62 5.38 2.17
C LEU A 598 -9.78 3.92 2.64
N GLY A 599 -8.68 3.18 2.79
CA GLY A 599 -8.63 1.74 3.07
C GLY A 599 -9.44 0.92 2.06
N LEU A 600 -9.29 1.31 0.79
CA LEU A 600 -9.83 0.66 -0.39
C LEU A 600 -8.67 0.23 -1.31
N SER A 601 -8.96 -0.65 -2.26
CA SER A 601 -8.04 -1.06 -3.32
C SER A 601 -8.74 -1.00 -4.69
N LEU A 602 -8.00 -1.23 -5.77
CA LEU A 602 -8.60 -1.48 -7.09
C LEU A 602 -9.63 -2.62 -7.03
N TYR A 603 -9.40 -3.64 -6.18
CA TYR A 603 -10.34 -4.75 -6.02
C TYR A 603 -11.61 -4.40 -5.26
N SER A 604 -11.66 -3.31 -4.50
CA SER A 604 -12.92 -2.79 -3.95
C SER A 604 -13.89 -2.42 -5.07
N ILE A 605 -13.38 -1.75 -6.11
CA ILE A 605 -14.17 -1.26 -7.25
C ILE A 605 -14.45 -2.41 -8.23
N ILE A 606 -13.41 -3.19 -8.56
CA ILE A 606 -13.54 -4.34 -9.49
C ILE A 606 -14.53 -5.37 -8.94
N THR A 607 -14.55 -5.63 -7.63
CA THR A 607 -15.53 -6.54 -7.03
C THR A 607 -16.96 -6.04 -7.21
N GLY A 608 -17.23 -4.74 -7.00
CA GLY A 608 -18.56 -4.16 -7.27
C GLY A 608 -18.97 -4.22 -8.74
N GLN A 609 -18.01 -4.00 -9.66
CA GLN A 609 -18.23 -4.20 -11.10
C GLN A 609 -18.61 -5.65 -11.41
N HIS A 610 -17.96 -6.63 -10.78
CA HIS A 610 -18.28 -8.03 -10.99
C HIS A 610 -19.58 -8.47 -10.32
N GLN A 611 -19.96 -7.93 -9.15
CA GLN A 611 -21.32 -8.10 -8.60
C GLN A 611 -22.35 -7.65 -9.64
N ARG A 612 -22.19 -6.44 -10.20
CA ARG A 612 -23.08 -5.93 -11.26
C ARG A 612 -23.12 -6.82 -12.50
N ILE A 613 -21.98 -7.32 -12.95
CA ILE A 613 -21.89 -8.19 -14.14
C ILE A 613 -22.63 -9.51 -13.91
N VAL A 614 -22.41 -10.15 -12.76
CA VAL A 614 -23.05 -11.44 -12.43
C VAL A 614 -24.55 -11.26 -12.28
N ASP A 615 -24.99 -10.22 -11.55
CA ASP A 615 -26.41 -9.90 -11.37
C ASP A 615 -27.10 -9.64 -12.71
N TRP A 616 -26.46 -8.86 -13.58
CA TRP A 616 -27.01 -8.55 -14.90
C TRP A 616 -27.04 -9.78 -15.81
N LEU A 617 -25.98 -10.60 -15.84
CA LEU A 617 -25.98 -11.84 -16.63
C LEU A 617 -27.08 -12.80 -16.16
N GLY A 618 -27.26 -12.96 -14.84
CA GLY A 618 -28.30 -13.82 -14.27
C GLY A 618 -29.73 -13.33 -14.51
N GLN A 619 -29.93 -12.08 -14.94
CA GLN A 619 -31.23 -11.53 -15.34
C GLN A 619 -31.59 -11.79 -16.80
N GLN A 620 -30.67 -12.34 -17.61
CA GLN A 620 -30.94 -12.59 -19.03
C GLN A 620 -31.60 -13.95 -19.22
N ASP A 621 -32.76 -14.00 -19.88
CA ASP A 621 -33.52 -15.25 -20.07
C ASP A 621 -32.73 -16.36 -20.79
N PHE A 622 -31.72 -15.99 -21.56
CA PHE A 622 -30.84 -16.91 -22.30
C PHE A 622 -29.59 -17.34 -21.50
N VAL A 623 -29.42 -16.90 -20.25
CA VAL A 623 -28.31 -17.28 -19.36
C VAL A 623 -28.85 -18.08 -18.18
N ASP A 624 -28.23 -19.23 -17.90
CA ASP A 624 -28.46 -19.97 -16.67
C ASP A 624 -27.69 -19.29 -15.53
N ALA A 625 -28.41 -18.60 -14.64
CA ALA A 625 -27.86 -17.83 -13.54
C ALA A 625 -27.04 -18.66 -12.54
N GLU A 626 -27.25 -19.98 -12.47
CA GLU A 626 -26.49 -20.88 -11.59
C GLU A 626 -25.20 -21.40 -12.25
N LYS A 627 -24.95 -21.04 -13.53
CA LYS A 627 -23.86 -21.59 -14.35
C LYS A 627 -22.98 -20.52 -14.99
N ILE A 628 -22.59 -19.53 -14.20
CA ILE A 628 -21.68 -18.46 -14.62
C ILE A 628 -20.26 -18.78 -14.14
N GLY A 629 -19.36 -19.17 -15.06
CA GLY A 629 -17.95 -19.41 -14.77
C GLY A 629 -17.08 -18.16 -14.91
N PHE A 630 -15.89 -18.18 -14.32
CA PHE A 630 -14.83 -17.18 -14.49
C PHE A 630 -13.56 -17.83 -15.05
N TYR A 631 -12.93 -17.21 -16.06
CA TYR A 631 -11.65 -17.65 -16.61
C TYR A 631 -10.77 -16.46 -17.01
N GLY A 632 -9.62 -16.29 -16.33
CA GLY A 632 -8.73 -15.16 -16.60
C GLY A 632 -7.24 -15.52 -16.63
N LEU A 633 -6.48 -14.74 -17.40
CA LEU A 633 -5.01 -14.84 -17.51
C LEU A 633 -4.33 -13.63 -16.88
N SER A 634 -3.22 -13.84 -16.15
CA SER A 634 -2.37 -12.75 -15.61
C SER A 634 -3.11 -11.91 -14.56
N TYR A 635 -3.25 -10.59 -14.73
CA TYR A 635 -4.19 -9.78 -13.95
C TYR A 635 -5.64 -10.31 -13.98
N GLY A 636 -6.04 -10.97 -15.07
CA GLY A 636 -7.28 -11.72 -15.09
C GLY A 636 -7.27 -12.96 -14.20
N GLY A 637 -6.11 -13.61 -14.03
CA GLY A 637 -5.91 -14.66 -13.03
C GLY A 637 -5.98 -14.12 -11.61
N LYS A 638 -5.42 -12.93 -11.35
CA LYS A 638 -5.59 -12.24 -10.04
C LYS A 638 -7.05 -12.00 -9.71
N THR A 639 -7.81 -11.55 -10.71
CA THR A 639 -9.27 -11.37 -10.61
C THR A 639 -9.97 -12.71 -10.35
N ALA A 640 -9.56 -13.78 -11.03
CA ALA A 640 -10.09 -15.14 -10.83
C ALA A 640 -9.87 -15.69 -9.41
N MET A 641 -8.89 -15.16 -8.66
CA MET A 641 -8.69 -15.51 -7.25
C MET A 641 -9.51 -14.63 -6.30
N ARG A 642 -9.44 -13.31 -6.47
CA ARG A 642 -10.04 -12.34 -5.54
C ARG A 642 -11.55 -12.25 -5.70
N VAL A 643 -12.03 -12.09 -6.93
CA VAL A 643 -13.45 -11.83 -7.20
C VAL A 643 -14.30 -13.06 -6.93
N PRO A 644 -14.06 -14.26 -7.49
CA PRO A 644 -14.86 -15.44 -7.18
C PRO A 644 -14.83 -15.86 -5.71
N ALA A 645 -13.78 -15.54 -4.96
CA ALA A 645 -13.74 -15.78 -3.51
C ALA A 645 -14.77 -14.90 -2.75
N LEU A 646 -15.07 -13.70 -3.27
CA LEU A 646 -16.01 -12.73 -2.71
C LEU A 646 -17.42 -12.84 -3.34
N VAL A 647 -17.52 -12.85 -4.66
CA VAL A 647 -18.77 -12.91 -5.42
C VAL A 647 -19.19 -14.37 -5.62
N GLU A 648 -20.11 -14.83 -4.78
CA GLU A 648 -20.57 -16.22 -4.75
C GLU A 648 -21.40 -16.64 -5.99
N GLY A 649 -21.90 -15.68 -6.79
CA GLY A 649 -22.64 -15.97 -8.02
C GLY A 649 -21.80 -16.52 -9.18
N TYR A 650 -20.47 -16.54 -9.05
CA TYR A 650 -19.63 -17.34 -9.96
C TYR A 650 -19.67 -18.81 -9.55
N ALA A 651 -20.14 -19.70 -10.43
CA ALA A 651 -20.24 -21.13 -10.19
C ALA A 651 -18.89 -21.86 -10.21
N LEU A 652 -17.87 -21.30 -10.87
CA LEU A 652 -16.55 -21.91 -11.10
C LEU A 652 -15.50 -20.83 -11.36
N SER A 653 -14.24 -21.07 -10.98
CA SER A 653 -13.12 -20.17 -11.32
C SER A 653 -11.89 -20.90 -11.91
N ILE A 654 -11.30 -20.32 -12.95
CA ILE A 654 -10.03 -20.74 -13.56
C ILE A 654 -9.01 -19.60 -13.50
N CYS A 655 -7.92 -19.81 -12.77
CA CYS A 655 -6.79 -18.90 -12.67
C CYS A 655 -5.63 -19.35 -13.58
N SER A 656 -5.36 -18.59 -14.63
CA SER A 656 -4.30 -18.89 -15.60
C SER A 656 -3.14 -17.90 -15.48
N GLY A 657 -1.91 -18.42 -15.50
CA GLY A 657 -0.69 -17.60 -15.58
C GLY A 657 -0.50 -16.58 -14.44
N ASP A 658 -1.09 -16.84 -13.27
CA ASP A 658 -1.00 -15.95 -12.11
C ASP A 658 -0.87 -16.69 -10.78
N PHE A 659 -1.54 -17.85 -10.62
CA PHE A 659 -1.56 -18.60 -9.37
C PHE A 659 -0.15 -18.90 -8.84
N ASN A 660 0.16 -18.51 -7.61
CA ASN A 660 1.51 -18.57 -7.07
C ASN A 660 1.52 -18.54 -5.53
N GLU A 661 2.66 -18.82 -4.90
CA GLU A 661 2.91 -18.35 -3.54
C GLU A 661 3.03 -16.81 -3.63
N TRP A 662 1.90 -16.13 -3.38
CA TRP A 662 1.75 -14.71 -3.73
C TRP A 662 2.59 -13.80 -2.85
N VAL A 663 2.73 -14.14 -1.57
CA VAL A 663 3.51 -13.36 -0.60
C VAL A 663 4.99 -13.29 -1.03
N ARG A 664 5.59 -14.43 -1.38
CA ARG A 664 6.96 -14.51 -1.91
C ARG A 664 7.09 -13.73 -3.22
N LYS A 665 6.12 -13.87 -4.11
CA LYS A 665 6.11 -13.15 -5.38
C LYS A 665 6.11 -11.62 -5.19
N VAL A 666 5.45 -11.11 -4.15
CA VAL A 666 5.36 -9.67 -3.89
C VAL A 666 6.50 -9.12 -3.04
N ALA A 667 7.04 -9.88 -2.09
CA ALA A 667 7.97 -9.34 -1.09
C ALA A 667 9.40 -9.92 -1.13
N SER A 668 9.65 -11.07 -1.76
CA SER A 668 10.98 -11.70 -1.67
C SER A 668 12.06 -10.97 -2.46
N THR A 669 13.28 -10.93 -1.91
CA THR A 669 14.49 -10.38 -2.54
C THR A 669 15.66 -11.38 -2.64
N ASP A 670 15.40 -12.63 -2.26
CA ASP A 670 16.35 -13.76 -2.25
C ASP A 670 16.70 -14.32 -3.65
N TYR A 671 17.45 -15.42 -3.71
CA TYR A 671 17.89 -16.05 -4.97
C TYR A 671 16.77 -16.72 -5.79
N GLU A 672 15.62 -17.06 -5.19
CA GLU A 672 14.45 -17.59 -5.91
C GLU A 672 13.56 -16.47 -6.45
N ALA A 673 13.76 -15.24 -5.98
CA ALA A 673 12.98 -14.06 -6.33
C ALA A 673 13.32 -13.42 -7.70
N PHE A 674 13.78 -14.20 -8.69
CA PHE A 674 14.24 -13.67 -9.98
C PHE A 674 13.20 -12.79 -10.70
N ASN A 675 11.90 -12.93 -10.45
CA ASN A 675 10.88 -12.06 -11.04
C ASN A 675 9.90 -11.49 -10.00
N SER A 676 10.31 -11.27 -8.74
CA SER A 676 9.42 -10.68 -7.73
C SER A 676 9.16 -9.18 -7.96
N TYR A 677 8.05 -8.68 -7.41
CA TYR A 677 7.59 -7.29 -7.59
C TYR A 677 8.42 -6.18 -6.94
N PRO A 678 9.31 -6.41 -5.94
CA PRO A 678 10.21 -5.35 -5.46
C PRO A 678 11.12 -4.82 -6.57
N PHE A 679 11.35 -5.58 -7.64
CA PHE A 679 12.26 -5.22 -8.74
C PHE A 679 11.57 -4.73 -10.02
N THR A 680 10.25 -4.50 -10.00
CA THR A 680 9.47 -4.17 -11.19
C THR A 680 8.72 -2.84 -11.06
N GLY A 681 7.96 -2.45 -12.09
CA GLY A 681 7.27 -1.15 -12.15
C GLY A 681 5.89 -1.11 -11.48
N GLU A 682 5.35 -2.26 -11.10
CA GLU A 682 3.98 -2.41 -10.63
C GLU A 682 3.85 -2.07 -9.13
N TYR A 683 3.86 -0.78 -8.78
CA TYR A 683 3.72 -0.29 -7.41
C TYR A 683 2.31 -0.41 -6.81
N GLU A 684 1.32 -0.72 -7.65
CA GLU A 684 -0.07 -0.97 -7.28
C GLU A 684 -0.32 -2.40 -6.76
N ILE A 685 0.64 -3.30 -6.94
CA ILE A 685 0.49 -4.73 -6.65
C ILE A 685 0.40 -5.05 -5.14
N PRO A 686 1.24 -4.47 -4.26
CA PRO A 686 1.16 -4.80 -2.84
C PRO A 686 -0.19 -4.38 -2.24
N GLU A 687 -0.92 -5.34 -1.69
CA GLU A 687 -2.19 -5.14 -0.98
C GLU A 687 -1.92 -5.19 0.52
N TRP A 688 -2.39 -4.19 1.29
CA TRP A 688 -2.01 -4.00 2.68
C TRP A 688 -2.28 -5.25 3.52
N ASN A 689 -1.25 -5.71 4.26
CA ASN A 689 -1.34 -6.80 5.23
C ASN A 689 -1.90 -8.14 4.70
N LEU A 690 -2.02 -8.31 3.38
CA LEU A 690 -2.62 -9.52 2.80
C LEU A 690 -1.82 -10.77 3.20
N ALA A 691 -0.51 -10.67 3.35
CA ALA A 691 0.32 -11.80 3.76
C ALA A 691 -0.11 -12.40 5.10
N ASN A 692 -0.55 -11.61 6.08
CA ASN A 692 -0.92 -12.18 7.37
C ASN A 692 -2.37 -12.70 7.40
N THR A 693 -3.15 -12.47 6.34
CA THR A 693 -4.60 -12.72 6.32
C THR A 693 -4.99 -13.75 5.26
N PHE A 694 -4.55 -13.61 4.01
CA PHE A 694 -4.92 -14.47 2.89
C PHE A 694 -3.78 -14.65 1.87
N ASN A 695 -3.67 -15.83 1.30
CA ASN A 695 -2.92 -16.11 0.08
C ASN A 695 -3.88 -16.81 -0.90
N TYR A 696 -3.36 -17.27 -2.03
CA TYR A 696 -4.18 -17.86 -3.08
C TYR A 696 -4.82 -19.18 -2.67
N ALA A 697 -4.19 -19.96 -1.80
CA ALA A 697 -4.80 -21.17 -1.27
C ALA A 697 -6.00 -20.87 -0.36
N GLU A 698 -5.93 -19.83 0.48
CA GLU A 698 -7.05 -19.38 1.32
C GLU A 698 -8.21 -18.86 0.46
N MET A 699 -7.91 -18.09 -0.60
CA MET A 699 -8.92 -17.64 -1.57
C MET A 699 -9.57 -18.83 -2.29
N ALA A 700 -8.79 -19.83 -2.73
CA ALA A 700 -9.33 -21.06 -3.33
C ALA A 700 -10.19 -21.87 -2.33
N ALA A 701 -9.86 -21.85 -1.04
CA ALA A 701 -10.67 -22.48 0.00
C ALA A 701 -12.02 -21.78 0.22
N LEU A 702 -12.09 -20.45 0.01
CA LEU A 702 -13.33 -19.68 -0.02
C LEU A 702 -14.15 -19.88 -1.30
N ILE A 703 -13.48 -20.24 -2.41
CA ILE A 703 -14.17 -20.67 -3.64
C ILE A 703 -14.82 -22.05 -3.42
N ALA A 704 -14.11 -22.98 -2.79
CA ALA A 704 -14.60 -24.32 -2.50
C ALA A 704 -15.95 -24.30 -1.75
N PRO A 705 -16.90 -25.21 -2.04
CA PRO A 705 -16.75 -26.42 -2.86
C PRO A 705 -16.93 -26.18 -4.37
N ARG A 706 -17.15 -24.94 -4.81
CA ARG A 706 -17.28 -24.63 -6.24
C ARG A 706 -16.01 -25.04 -6.99
N PRO A 707 -16.10 -25.51 -8.24
CA PRO A 707 -14.94 -26.00 -8.94
C PRO A 707 -13.88 -24.90 -9.16
N PHE A 708 -12.62 -25.27 -8.98
CA PHE A 708 -11.48 -24.37 -9.12
C PHE A 708 -10.36 -25.02 -9.95
N MET A 709 -9.76 -24.26 -10.86
CA MET A 709 -8.67 -24.77 -11.69
C MET A 709 -7.52 -23.77 -11.82
N VAL A 710 -6.29 -24.31 -11.85
CA VAL A 710 -5.08 -23.55 -12.19
C VAL A 710 -4.56 -23.97 -13.55
N GLU A 711 -4.10 -23.01 -14.35
CA GLU A 711 -3.31 -23.25 -15.57
C GLU A 711 -1.90 -22.70 -15.41
N ARG A 712 -0.90 -23.56 -15.62
CA ARG A 712 0.52 -23.25 -15.45
C ARG A 712 1.34 -23.63 -16.68
N GLY A 713 1.86 -22.61 -17.37
CA GLY A 713 2.91 -22.79 -18.38
C GLY A 713 4.29 -22.92 -17.74
N HIS A 714 5.05 -23.97 -18.07
CA HIS A 714 6.40 -24.18 -17.51
C HIS A 714 7.37 -23.03 -17.79
N LYS A 715 7.16 -22.29 -18.89
CA LYS A 715 8.00 -21.14 -19.29
C LYS A 715 7.37 -19.80 -18.90
N ASP A 716 6.25 -19.80 -18.18
CA ASP A 716 5.64 -18.57 -17.69
C ASP A 716 6.49 -17.99 -16.56
N ALA A 717 7.04 -16.80 -16.81
CA ALA A 717 7.91 -16.10 -15.88
C ALA A 717 7.16 -15.45 -14.70
N VAL A 718 5.82 -15.43 -14.67
CA VAL A 718 5.05 -14.83 -13.56
C VAL A 718 5.28 -15.61 -12.27
N GLY A 719 5.20 -16.93 -12.31
CA GLY A 719 5.51 -17.81 -11.18
C GLY A 719 6.59 -18.84 -11.52
N THR A 720 6.98 -19.65 -10.54
CA THR A 720 7.81 -20.84 -10.77
C THR A 720 6.97 -22.09 -10.53
N ASP A 721 7.28 -23.20 -11.20
CA ASP A 721 6.55 -24.45 -10.96
C ASP A 721 6.60 -24.88 -9.50
N LYS A 722 7.71 -24.59 -8.80
CA LYS A 722 7.87 -24.87 -7.37
C LYS A 722 6.86 -24.10 -6.53
N TRP A 723 6.78 -22.78 -6.69
CA TRP A 723 5.89 -21.95 -5.89
C TRP A 723 4.41 -22.19 -6.24
N VAL A 724 4.09 -22.40 -7.52
CA VAL A 724 2.73 -22.76 -7.97
C VAL A 724 2.31 -24.10 -7.37
N ALA A 725 3.16 -25.13 -7.45
CA ALA A 725 2.87 -26.45 -6.91
C ALA A 725 2.77 -26.43 -5.37
N TYR A 726 3.64 -25.67 -4.71
CA TYR A 726 3.61 -25.48 -3.25
C TYR A 726 2.27 -24.92 -2.80
N GLU A 727 1.83 -23.82 -3.41
CA GLU A 727 0.57 -23.19 -3.07
C GLU A 727 -0.63 -24.09 -3.42
N TYR A 728 -0.59 -24.76 -4.58
CA TYR A 728 -1.68 -25.62 -5.03
C TYR A 728 -1.84 -26.89 -4.18
N ALA A 729 -0.76 -27.37 -3.55
CA ALA A 729 -0.83 -28.51 -2.63
C ALA A 729 -1.79 -28.24 -1.46
N LYS A 730 -1.81 -27.01 -0.93
CA LYS A 730 -2.75 -26.59 0.13
C LYS A 730 -4.20 -26.61 -0.36
N VAL A 731 -4.45 -26.13 -1.58
CA VAL A 731 -5.77 -26.19 -2.23
C VAL A 731 -6.25 -27.64 -2.37
N ARG A 732 -5.42 -28.51 -2.95
CA ARG A 732 -5.75 -29.92 -3.14
C ARG A 732 -6.06 -30.62 -1.82
N ARG A 733 -5.27 -30.36 -0.76
CA ARG A 733 -5.52 -30.87 0.59
C ARG A 733 -6.90 -30.47 1.08
N HIS A 734 -7.25 -29.19 0.97
CA HIS A 734 -8.56 -28.69 1.43
C HIS A 734 -9.73 -29.32 0.68
N TYR A 735 -9.67 -29.37 -0.65
CA TYR A 735 -10.72 -30.02 -1.45
C TYR A 735 -10.87 -31.51 -1.07
N ALA A 736 -9.77 -32.21 -0.74
CA ALA A 736 -9.84 -33.58 -0.24
C ALA A 736 -10.50 -33.68 1.15
N ASN A 737 -10.14 -32.78 2.07
CA ASN A 737 -10.72 -32.75 3.41
C ASN A 737 -12.25 -32.57 3.38
N ILE A 738 -12.77 -31.82 2.40
CA ILE A 738 -14.21 -31.63 2.22
C ILE A 738 -14.85 -32.61 1.20
N GLN A 739 -14.13 -33.65 0.78
CA GLN A 739 -14.60 -34.70 -0.15
C GLN A 739 -15.03 -34.15 -1.52
N GLN A 740 -14.27 -33.20 -2.04
CA GLN A 740 -14.47 -32.52 -3.33
C GLN A 740 -13.21 -32.60 -4.21
N GLU A 741 -12.39 -33.65 -4.08
CA GLU A 741 -11.13 -33.82 -4.84
C GLU A 741 -11.34 -33.70 -6.35
N GLY A 742 -12.50 -34.17 -6.83
CA GLY A 742 -12.86 -34.13 -8.25
C GLY A 742 -13.18 -32.73 -8.78
N SER A 743 -13.36 -31.74 -7.90
CA SER A 743 -13.74 -30.35 -8.20
C SER A 743 -12.56 -29.39 -8.26
N THR A 744 -11.32 -29.88 -8.11
CA THR A 744 -10.12 -29.06 -8.30
C THR A 744 -9.09 -29.76 -9.20
N THR A 745 -8.44 -29.00 -10.10
CA THR A 745 -7.30 -29.51 -10.89
C THR A 745 -6.28 -28.43 -11.23
N ILE A 746 -5.08 -28.86 -11.62
CA ILE A 746 -4.04 -28.00 -12.19
C ILE A 746 -3.58 -28.59 -13.52
N ALA A 747 -3.57 -27.78 -14.57
CA ALA A 747 -3.05 -28.14 -15.88
C ALA A 747 -1.65 -27.56 -16.08
N TYR A 748 -0.68 -28.43 -16.35
CA TYR A 748 0.68 -28.05 -16.73
C TYR A 748 0.87 -28.18 -18.24
N PHE A 749 1.52 -27.20 -18.87
CA PHE A 749 1.82 -27.24 -20.30
C PHE A 749 3.16 -26.57 -20.64
N ASN A 750 3.74 -26.96 -21.78
CA ASN A 750 5.11 -26.56 -22.17
C ASN A 750 5.16 -25.26 -23.02
N ASP A 751 4.51 -24.21 -22.54
CA ASP A 751 4.50 -22.88 -23.16
C ASP A 751 4.75 -21.78 -22.11
N GLY A 752 4.81 -20.53 -22.55
CA GLY A 752 4.99 -19.34 -21.71
C GLY A 752 3.68 -18.82 -21.11
N HIS A 753 3.61 -17.50 -20.96
CA HIS A 753 2.46 -16.78 -20.42
C HIS A 753 1.32 -16.70 -21.45
N THR A 754 0.44 -17.70 -21.50
CA THR A 754 -0.63 -17.85 -22.50
C THR A 754 -1.77 -18.73 -22.00
N ILE A 755 -2.97 -18.53 -22.54
CA ILE A 755 -4.09 -19.46 -22.43
C ILE A 755 -3.75 -20.76 -23.18
N ASN A 756 -3.93 -21.89 -22.51
CA ASN A 756 -3.79 -23.21 -23.13
C ASN A 756 -5.12 -23.68 -23.73
N GLY A 757 -6.24 -23.49 -23.01
CA GLY A 757 -7.58 -23.72 -23.55
C GLY A 757 -7.90 -25.20 -23.88
N LYS A 758 -7.17 -26.16 -23.29
CA LYS A 758 -7.42 -27.59 -23.52
C LYS A 758 -8.16 -28.22 -22.34
N GLU A 759 -7.44 -28.36 -21.23
CA GLU A 759 -8.00 -28.94 -20.00
C GLU A 759 -9.00 -27.99 -19.34
N SER A 760 -8.78 -26.67 -19.45
CA SER A 760 -9.69 -25.63 -18.97
C SER A 760 -11.04 -25.65 -19.67
N PHE A 761 -11.09 -25.84 -20.99
CA PHE A 761 -12.37 -25.99 -21.71
C PHE A 761 -13.08 -27.29 -21.33
N ALA A 762 -12.36 -28.40 -21.16
CA ALA A 762 -12.95 -29.64 -20.69
C ALA A 762 -13.49 -29.53 -19.25
N PHE A 763 -12.80 -28.76 -18.39
CA PHE A 763 -13.22 -28.47 -17.03
C PHE A 763 -14.51 -27.63 -17.01
N LEU A 764 -14.60 -26.58 -17.84
CA LEU A 764 -15.84 -25.81 -18.03
C LEU A 764 -16.99 -26.70 -18.52
N ASP A 765 -16.77 -27.52 -19.56
CA ASP A 765 -17.79 -28.42 -20.10
C ASP A 765 -18.29 -29.41 -19.03
N ARG A 766 -17.39 -29.96 -18.21
CA ARG A 766 -17.74 -30.86 -17.11
C ARG A 766 -18.66 -30.21 -16.07
N PHE A 767 -18.37 -28.99 -15.66
CA PHE A 767 -19.02 -28.38 -14.49
C PHE A 767 -20.13 -27.39 -14.82
N LEU A 768 -20.16 -26.82 -16.03
CA LEU A 768 -21.22 -25.90 -16.43
C LEU A 768 -22.23 -26.59 -17.35
N LYS A 769 -21.81 -27.37 -18.35
CA LYS A 769 -22.78 -28.05 -19.23
C LYS A 769 -23.33 -29.34 -18.63
N ASN A 770 -22.48 -30.11 -17.98
CA ASN A 770 -22.80 -31.47 -17.55
C ASN A 770 -23.14 -31.58 -16.05
N ALA A 771 -23.22 -30.47 -15.32
CA ALA A 771 -23.69 -30.48 -13.93
C ALA A 771 -25.16 -30.89 -13.88
N LYS A 772 -25.41 -32.10 -13.38
CA LYS A 772 -26.70 -32.62 -12.96
C LYS A 772 -26.68 -32.83 -11.45
#